data_AF-A0AAE3ZVL1-F1
#
_entry.id   AF-A0AAE3ZVL1-F1
#
_cell.length_a   1.000
_cell.length_b   1.000
_cell.length_c   1.000
_cell.angle_alpha   90.00
_cell.angle_beta   90.00
_cell.angle_gamma   90.00
#
_symmetry.space_group_name_H-M   'P 1'
#
loop_
_entity.id
_entity.type
_entity.pdbx_description
1 polymer ?
#
loop_
_entity_poly.entity_id
_entity_poly.type
_entity_poly.pdbx_seq_one_letter_code
_entity_poly.pdbx_strand_id
1 'polypeptide(L)'
;MPDPVPEHPAVDPPTPVDGLCDLVLVRTGDGGLARPEAPGTALTAEELTDYAQECAVPGKDLRVLVDDGARSAKLLSRVADALDCDILVTPTGATVERLPGPGGTHAEAVPVDRVSGEVVDWKLVQPARLATTLPGWFDLAGGLVLPRAGLATLPLPGGLEFANREDFVVRRAAAARLGVGHPDLVTVALATRDGGFRLSTYRPGASTRSRYTGRDVAAALSSIYLYGGDLRLWMRWPEDEANRTHLEAEMAALAEATGATVWAPAPGDEAVLLRGSRDLAARDRSGAVSRWAAFRPPDAPETGRFTTDRDGRLVPRGGPAVLAAGGVSLISTGRQPEDALRERYADLTAEPGTALIDLTVLDDGRLALRYADGSNLAVGVAELRALLAGSGWAGEDLLLVTPVLPERASGLRGHLALLEPELGVEIWSLPPGATVVVRDGLPRAVDEQLRPARWLRAGKPGTAEETGRWRNDDGWLIPRRRHPASSAATPVVTVPEPMAVVPPPERVLPAPSPRPSLTVPGRGSRRHGVRWLPDLPEVNAEPIRLWVTCAWTPQRVAVEGVPSANLFLMGALDGERLARDNPQKHLLCLRVEAGAAVDLGRVEDVPADLKHLAAESGTFLLPAGWLDQARLSAGYRIDEDGRPVEHAELPENPVVLRCTGARHGTEGLPNDVVTWPKSDRGGGAWALLPEKPEGDFLPLHPKRPAVRAGHRLVHVQVPANRAIDVTASATGLVGLTSVRSRLPELVAAGVSLLLPKRSWERTRVDQVLQVENERWKHSAKGIDLPLASLLTPGP
;
A
#
# COMPACT_ATOMS: atom_id res chain seq x y z
N MET A 1 53.07 30.18 -20.99
CA MET A 1 52.95 29.53 -19.67
C MET A 1 51.48 29.24 -19.46
N PRO A 2 51.08 27.99 -19.18
CA PRO A 2 49.69 27.72 -18.83
C PRO A 2 49.40 28.40 -17.50
N ASP A 3 48.24 29.06 -17.39
CA ASP A 3 47.78 29.66 -16.14
C ASP A 3 47.72 28.59 -15.05
N PRO A 4 48.14 28.89 -13.81
CA PRO A 4 48.05 27.96 -12.70
C PRO A 4 46.59 27.55 -12.52
N VAL A 5 46.34 26.24 -12.63
CA VAL A 5 45.04 25.63 -12.31
C VAL A 5 44.69 26.09 -10.90
N PRO A 6 43.53 26.75 -10.70
CA PRO A 6 43.15 27.25 -9.38
C PRO A 6 43.14 26.09 -8.39
N GLU A 7 43.94 26.21 -7.33
CA GLU A 7 43.91 25.28 -6.20
C GLU A 7 42.51 25.34 -5.59
N HIS A 8 41.70 24.31 -5.85
CA HIS A 8 40.43 24.16 -5.15
C HIS A 8 40.73 23.90 -3.67
N PRO A 9 40.20 24.72 -2.73
CA PRO A 9 40.44 24.54 -1.32
C PRO A 9 39.99 23.14 -0.89
N ALA A 10 40.79 22.47 -0.06
CA ALA A 10 40.46 21.18 0.52
C ALA A 10 39.09 21.29 1.21
N VAL A 11 38.11 20.57 0.67
CA VAL A 11 36.72 20.70 1.10
C VAL A 11 36.54 19.83 2.37
N ASP A 12 36.27 20.45 3.52
CA ASP A 12 35.91 19.72 4.76
C ASP A 12 34.78 18.73 4.47
N PRO A 13 34.73 17.51 5.01
CA PRO A 13 33.64 16.56 4.73
C PRO A 13 32.27 17.12 5.20
N PRO A 14 31.16 16.82 4.49
CA PRO A 14 29.82 17.17 4.98
C PRO A 14 29.50 16.39 6.28
N THR A 15 28.45 16.79 6.98
CA THR A 15 27.97 16.02 8.13
C THR A 15 27.70 14.57 7.72
N PRO A 16 28.30 13.58 8.40
CA PRO A 16 28.00 12.19 8.13
C PRO A 16 26.52 11.89 8.39
N VAL A 17 25.81 11.44 7.35
CA VAL A 17 24.45 10.90 7.49
C VAL A 17 24.58 9.41 7.80
N ASP A 18 23.94 8.97 8.88
CA ASP A 18 24.05 7.57 9.28
C ASP A 18 23.43 6.63 8.25
N GLY A 19 24.09 5.50 8.01
CA GLY A 19 23.76 4.58 6.92
C GLY A 19 24.11 5.08 5.52
N LEU A 20 24.64 6.29 5.34
CA LEU A 20 25.07 6.84 4.04
C LEU A 20 26.60 6.97 3.99
N CYS A 21 27.18 6.75 2.82
CA CYS A 21 28.59 7.01 2.55
C CYS A 21 28.71 8.02 1.42
N ASP A 22 29.48 9.08 1.65
CA ASP A 22 29.71 10.12 0.67
C ASP A 22 30.96 9.80 -0.16
N LEU A 23 30.78 9.77 -1.48
CA LEU A 23 31.84 9.54 -2.46
C LEU A 23 32.06 10.80 -3.28
N VAL A 24 33.20 11.46 -3.09
CA VAL A 24 33.54 12.71 -3.80
C VAL A 24 34.17 12.36 -5.14
N LEU A 25 33.58 12.83 -6.24
CA LEU A 25 34.07 12.62 -7.60
C LEU A 25 34.06 13.93 -8.38
N VAL A 26 34.81 13.96 -9.47
CA VAL A 26 34.80 15.05 -10.45
C VAL A 26 34.43 14.53 -11.84
N ARG A 27 33.95 15.40 -12.72
CA ARG A 27 33.69 15.04 -14.11
C ARG A 27 34.93 15.25 -14.97
N THR A 28 35.23 14.28 -15.81
CA THR A 28 36.30 14.37 -16.82
C THR A 28 35.82 15.19 -18.03
N GLY A 29 36.77 15.63 -18.87
CA GLY A 29 36.45 16.43 -20.08
C GLY A 29 35.60 15.69 -21.12
N ASP A 30 35.69 14.36 -21.17
CA ASP A 30 34.83 13.48 -22.00
C ASP A 30 33.49 13.13 -21.31
N GLY A 31 33.26 13.65 -20.10
CA GLY A 31 32.01 13.54 -19.37
C GLY A 31 31.87 12.31 -18.46
N GLY A 32 32.92 11.51 -18.30
CA GLY A 32 33.05 10.44 -17.32
C GLY A 32 33.22 10.94 -15.87
N LEU A 33 33.46 10.00 -14.93
CA LEU A 33 33.70 10.28 -13.51
C LEU A 33 35.14 9.93 -13.14
N ALA A 34 35.81 10.77 -12.37
CA ALA A 34 37.18 10.56 -11.91
C ALA A 34 37.34 10.88 -10.43
N ARG A 35 38.41 10.37 -9.81
CA ARG A 35 38.80 10.76 -8.45
C ARG A 35 39.36 12.19 -8.44
N PRO A 36 39.16 12.99 -7.39
CA PRO A 36 39.68 14.36 -7.30
C PRO A 36 41.20 14.47 -7.50
N GLU A 37 41.97 13.48 -7.06
CA GLU A 37 43.43 13.40 -7.19
C GLU A 37 43.91 13.05 -8.61
N ALA A 38 43.00 12.57 -9.49
CA ALA A 38 43.31 12.19 -10.86
C ALA A 38 42.17 12.63 -11.83
N PRO A 39 41.87 13.94 -11.93
CA PRO A 39 40.66 14.46 -12.59
C PRO A 39 40.60 14.22 -14.11
N GLY A 40 41.71 13.81 -14.73
CA GLY A 40 41.81 13.50 -16.16
C GLY A 40 41.56 12.03 -16.52
N THR A 41 41.44 11.13 -15.54
CA THR A 41 41.36 9.68 -15.76
C THR A 41 39.96 9.17 -15.41
N ALA A 42 39.14 8.92 -16.43
CA ALA A 42 37.77 8.43 -16.22
C ALA A 42 37.81 6.99 -15.68
N LEU A 43 37.08 6.76 -14.59
CA LEU A 43 36.93 5.46 -13.96
C LEU A 43 35.93 4.60 -14.73
N THR A 44 36.27 3.33 -14.87
CA THR A 44 35.34 2.27 -15.25
C THR A 44 34.37 1.96 -14.11
N ALA A 45 33.35 1.14 -14.38
CA ALA A 45 32.42 0.70 -13.34
C ALA A 45 33.13 -0.10 -12.23
N GLU A 46 34.10 -0.94 -12.62
CA GLU A 46 34.86 -1.80 -11.70
C GLU A 46 35.76 -0.96 -10.79
N GLU A 47 36.56 -0.05 -11.35
CA GLU A 47 37.42 0.84 -10.56
C GLU A 47 36.62 1.76 -9.63
N LEU A 48 35.43 2.19 -10.05
CA LEU A 48 34.53 2.99 -9.23
C LEU A 48 33.87 2.16 -8.12
N THR A 49 33.55 0.89 -8.39
CA THR A 49 33.08 -0.06 -7.37
C THR A 49 34.16 -0.32 -6.33
N ASP A 50 35.40 -0.59 -6.73
CA ASP A 50 36.53 -0.81 -5.82
C ASP A 50 36.77 0.44 -4.96
N TYR A 51 36.77 1.62 -5.58
CA TYR A 51 36.89 2.88 -4.86
C TYR A 51 35.77 3.09 -3.83
N ALA A 52 34.53 2.77 -4.21
CA ALA A 52 33.41 2.85 -3.31
C ALA A 52 33.54 1.85 -2.15
N GLN A 53 34.02 0.63 -2.39
CA GLN A 53 34.23 -0.37 -1.33
C GLN A 53 35.34 0.03 -0.34
N GLU A 54 36.40 0.68 -0.83
CA GLU A 54 37.46 1.25 0.03
C GLU A 54 36.91 2.35 0.95
N CYS A 55 35.94 3.13 0.47
CA CYS A 55 35.36 4.25 1.21
C CYS A 55 34.11 3.88 2.04
N ALA A 56 33.38 2.84 1.64
CA ALA A 56 32.06 2.50 2.17
C ALA A 56 32.12 1.41 3.24
N VAL A 57 31.26 1.57 4.24
CA VAL A 57 30.97 0.50 5.21
C VAL A 57 29.92 -0.42 4.59
N PRO A 58 30.08 -1.76 4.66
CA PRO A 58 29.05 -2.70 4.20
C PRO A 58 27.65 -2.36 4.73
N GLY A 59 26.64 -2.41 3.86
CA GLY A 59 25.24 -2.10 4.21
C GLY A 59 24.88 -0.60 4.22
N LYS A 60 25.74 0.27 3.68
CA LYS A 60 25.44 1.69 3.46
C LYS A 60 25.05 1.96 2.00
N ASP A 61 24.16 2.93 1.80
CA ASP A 61 23.91 3.51 0.49
C ASP A 61 25.00 4.55 0.17
N LEU A 62 25.15 4.89 -1.10
CA LEU A 62 26.12 5.87 -1.55
C LEU A 62 25.45 7.20 -1.88
N ARG A 63 26.11 8.30 -1.58
CA ARG A 63 25.82 9.62 -2.14
C ARG A 63 27.04 10.11 -2.88
N VAL A 64 26.91 10.23 -4.20
CA VAL A 64 28.02 10.67 -5.07
C VAL A 64 27.95 12.19 -5.18
N LEU A 65 28.95 12.83 -4.60
CA LEU A 65 29.11 14.29 -4.60
C LEU A 65 29.85 14.69 -5.87
N VAL A 66 29.10 14.90 -6.94
CA VAL A 66 29.57 15.37 -8.24
C VAL A 66 28.50 16.22 -8.89
N ASP A 67 28.88 17.27 -9.62
CA ASP A 67 27.94 18.06 -10.42
C ASP A 67 27.38 17.24 -11.59
N ASP A 68 26.14 17.51 -12.00
CA ASP A 68 25.50 16.84 -13.13
C ASP A 68 25.51 15.29 -13.05
N GLY A 69 25.52 14.72 -11.86
CA GLY A 69 25.78 13.29 -11.61
C GLY A 69 24.81 12.35 -12.32
N ALA A 70 23.56 12.76 -12.51
CA ALA A 70 22.55 12.02 -13.26
C ALA A 70 22.93 11.71 -14.72
N ARG A 71 23.88 12.45 -15.32
CA ARG A 71 24.41 12.13 -16.66
C ARG A 71 25.19 10.81 -16.68
N SER A 72 25.72 10.40 -15.54
CA SER A 72 26.46 9.15 -15.35
C SER A 72 25.59 8.00 -14.86
N ALA A 73 24.25 8.12 -14.87
CA ALA A 73 23.33 7.14 -14.32
C ALA A 73 23.51 5.71 -14.89
N LYS A 74 23.91 5.56 -16.17
CA LYS A 74 24.18 4.24 -16.76
C LYS A 74 25.42 3.58 -16.18
N LEU A 75 26.48 4.34 -15.90
CA LEU A 75 27.69 3.85 -15.24
C LEU A 75 27.38 3.50 -13.79
N LEU A 76 26.74 4.43 -13.08
CA LEU A 76 26.38 4.29 -11.67
C LEU A 76 25.36 3.18 -11.41
N SER A 77 24.47 2.89 -12.36
CA SER A 77 23.57 1.74 -12.24
C SER A 77 24.32 0.41 -12.21
N ARG A 78 25.46 0.29 -12.91
CA ARG A 78 26.33 -0.91 -12.82
C ARG A 78 27.06 -0.98 -11.48
N VAL A 79 27.47 0.17 -10.94
CA VAL A 79 28.07 0.25 -9.60
C VAL A 79 27.05 -0.14 -8.54
N ALA A 80 25.81 0.36 -8.65
CA ALA A 80 24.70 0.00 -7.79
C ALA A 80 24.42 -1.52 -7.87
N ASP A 81 24.42 -2.11 -9.07
CA ASP A 81 24.29 -3.57 -9.25
C ASP A 81 25.44 -4.35 -8.61
N ALA A 82 26.68 -3.85 -8.66
CA ALA A 82 27.84 -4.51 -8.07
C ALA A 82 27.87 -4.43 -6.53
N LEU A 83 27.31 -3.36 -5.96
CA LEU A 83 27.30 -3.10 -4.52
C LEU A 83 25.98 -3.48 -3.83
N ASP A 84 24.93 -3.78 -4.60
CA ASP A 84 23.56 -4.02 -4.10
C ASP A 84 23.02 -2.90 -3.20
N CYS A 85 23.38 -1.65 -3.48
CA CYS A 85 22.97 -0.47 -2.73
C CYS A 85 22.32 0.60 -3.61
N ASP A 86 21.61 1.53 -2.96
CA ASP A 86 21.12 2.72 -3.65
C ASP A 86 22.22 3.77 -3.78
N ILE A 87 22.20 4.52 -4.88
CA ILE A 87 23.12 5.63 -5.12
C ILE A 87 22.33 6.93 -5.31
N LEU A 88 22.57 7.92 -4.47
CA LEU A 88 22.07 9.28 -4.59
C LEU A 88 23.02 10.12 -5.43
N VAL A 89 22.50 10.79 -6.45
CA VAL A 89 23.28 11.69 -7.32
C VAL A 89 22.56 13.01 -7.56
N THR A 90 23.32 14.05 -7.89
CA THR A 90 22.74 15.32 -8.30
C THR A 90 21.96 15.17 -9.63
N PRO A 91 20.80 15.84 -9.77
CA PRO A 91 20.08 15.91 -11.04
C PRO A 91 20.90 16.52 -12.18
N THR A 92 20.47 16.29 -13.43
CA THR A 92 21.07 16.98 -14.58
C THR A 92 20.76 18.47 -14.48
N GLY A 93 21.76 19.33 -14.62
CA GLY A 93 21.67 20.77 -14.43
C GLY A 93 22.04 21.25 -13.04
N ALA A 94 22.21 20.35 -12.06
CA ALA A 94 22.50 20.73 -10.67
C ALA A 94 23.99 20.65 -10.31
N THR A 95 24.41 21.50 -9.38
CA THR A 95 25.72 21.49 -8.71
C THR A 95 25.58 21.03 -7.26
N VAL A 96 26.62 20.43 -6.69
CA VAL A 96 26.65 20.13 -5.25
C VAL A 96 27.06 21.41 -4.52
N GLU A 97 26.15 21.98 -3.73
CA GLU A 97 26.45 23.08 -2.84
C GLU A 97 26.47 22.65 -1.38
N ARG A 98 27.09 23.48 -0.54
CA ARG A 98 27.17 23.31 0.90
C ARG A 98 26.42 24.44 1.56
N LEU A 99 25.21 24.14 2.01
CA LEU A 99 24.38 25.12 2.69
C LEU A 99 24.38 24.84 4.20
N PRO A 100 24.27 25.88 5.05
CA PRO A 100 24.10 25.68 6.48
C PRO A 100 22.89 24.78 6.74
N GLY A 101 23.11 23.66 7.43
CA GLY A 101 22.04 22.74 7.79
C GLY A 101 21.04 23.38 8.77
N PRO A 102 19.87 22.76 8.98
CA PRO A 102 18.93 23.18 10.01
C PRO A 102 19.60 23.10 11.40
N GLY A 103 20.02 24.25 11.94
CA GLY A 103 20.79 24.34 13.19
C GLY A 103 22.11 25.12 13.06
N GLY A 104 22.57 25.43 11.84
CA GLY A 104 23.65 26.38 11.56
C GLY A 104 25.07 25.95 11.94
N THR A 105 25.24 24.81 12.61
CA THR A 105 26.54 24.34 13.12
C THR A 105 27.34 23.52 12.12
N HIS A 106 26.68 22.91 11.12
CA HIS A 106 27.35 22.11 10.09
C HIS A 106 26.76 22.38 8.70
N ALA A 107 27.61 22.29 7.68
CA ALA A 107 27.19 22.42 6.29
C ALA A 107 26.71 21.07 5.73
N GLU A 108 25.52 21.07 5.12
CA GLU A 108 24.91 19.92 4.45
C GLU A 108 25.20 19.98 2.95
N ALA A 109 25.50 18.84 2.36
CA ALA A 109 25.61 18.73 0.90
C ALA A 109 24.20 18.67 0.30
N VAL A 110 23.88 19.62 -0.58
CA VAL A 110 22.57 19.72 -1.26
C VAL A 110 22.77 19.92 -2.76
N PRO A 111 21.88 19.40 -3.62
CA PRO A 111 21.90 19.72 -5.04
C PRO A 111 21.18 21.04 -5.28
N VAL A 112 21.82 21.95 -6.02
CA VAL A 112 21.27 23.25 -6.40
C VAL A 112 21.20 23.32 -7.91
N ASP A 113 20.03 23.63 -8.47
CA ASP A 113 19.89 23.85 -9.91
C ASP A 113 20.74 25.06 -10.33
N ARG A 114 21.64 24.86 -11.28
CA ARG A 114 22.62 25.89 -11.68
C ARG A 114 21.97 27.11 -12.32
N VAL A 115 20.77 26.97 -12.89
CA VAL A 115 20.08 28.05 -13.59
C VAL A 115 19.23 28.87 -12.64
N SER A 116 18.42 28.21 -11.81
CA SER A 116 17.51 28.91 -10.88
C SER A 116 18.18 29.28 -9.55
N GLY A 117 19.23 28.58 -9.16
CA GLY A 117 19.80 28.66 -7.81
C GLY A 117 18.91 28.02 -6.74
N GLU A 118 17.86 27.30 -7.13
CA GLU A 118 16.96 26.62 -6.19
C GLU A 118 17.51 25.25 -5.79
N VAL A 119 17.27 24.88 -4.53
CA VAL A 119 17.57 23.54 -4.04
C VAL A 119 16.61 22.53 -4.69
N VAL A 120 17.15 21.45 -5.25
CA VAL A 120 16.40 20.37 -5.88
C VAL A 120 16.66 19.04 -5.19
N ASP A 121 15.76 18.06 -5.36
CA ASP A 121 15.90 16.76 -4.72
C ASP A 121 17.00 15.90 -5.36
N TRP A 122 17.62 15.06 -4.55
CA TRP A 122 18.57 14.05 -5.03
C TRP A 122 17.88 13.06 -5.97
N LYS A 123 18.58 12.65 -7.04
CA LYS A 123 18.13 11.58 -7.92
C LYS A 123 18.62 10.23 -7.40
N LEU A 124 17.70 9.28 -7.26
CA LEU A 124 18.00 7.91 -6.88
C LEU A 124 18.39 7.06 -8.11
N VAL A 125 19.54 6.39 -8.04
CA VAL A 125 19.98 5.35 -8.97
C VAL A 125 19.96 4.03 -8.20
N GLN A 126 19.14 3.10 -8.68
CA GLN A 126 18.95 1.78 -8.05
C GLN A 126 19.70 0.70 -8.86
N PRO A 127 20.03 -0.45 -8.23
CA PRO A 127 20.45 -1.63 -8.97
C PRO A 127 19.37 -2.00 -10.00
N ALA A 128 19.72 -2.19 -11.27
CA ALA A 128 18.76 -2.38 -12.35
C ALA A 128 17.84 -3.59 -12.10
N ARG A 129 18.37 -4.65 -11.47
CA ARG A 129 17.61 -5.85 -11.11
C ARG A 129 16.65 -5.64 -9.92
N LEU A 130 16.88 -4.60 -9.11
CA LEU A 130 16.15 -4.28 -7.88
C LEU A 130 15.40 -2.95 -7.96
N ALA A 131 15.33 -2.33 -9.14
CA ALA A 131 14.70 -1.04 -9.34
C ALA A 131 13.19 -1.11 -9.09
N THR A 132 12.67 -0.17 -8.30
CA THR A 132 11.25 -0.08 -7.92
C THR A 132 10.85 1.36 -7.64
N THR A 133 9.55 1.63 -7.67
CA THR A 133 8.97 2.92 -7.25
C THR A 133 8.75 3.00 -5.74
N LEU A 134 9.06 1.95 -4.98
CA LEU A 134 8.91 1.95 -3.54
C LEU A 134 9.95 2.87 -2.89
N PRO A 135 9.62 3.46 -1.72
CA PRO A 135 10.52 4.38 -1.05
C PRO A 135 11.89 3.76 -0.68
N GLY A 136 12.93 4.58 -0.74
CA GLY A 136 14.27 4.25 -0.21
C GLY A 136 14.37 4.35 1.31
N TRP A 137 15.57 4.12 1.84
CA TRP A 137 15.86 4.24 3.27
C TRP A 137 15.75 5.69 3.78
N PHE A 138 16.10 6.65 2.91
CA PHE A 138 16.10 8.06 3.21
C PHE A 138 14.85 8.75 2.65
N ASP A 139 14.51 9.88 3.27
CA ASP A 139 13.68 10.92 2.68
C ASP A 139 14.61 11.93 1.99
N LEU A 140 14.22 12.37 0.79
CA LEU A 140 15.06 13.17 -0.11
C LEU A 140 14.51 14.59 -0.32
N ALA A 141 13.50 14.99 0.45
CA ALA A 141 12.76 16.23 0.26
C ALA A 141 13.59 17.49 0.56
N GLY A 142 13.49 18.47 -0.35
CA GLY A 142 14.15 19.77 -0.20
C GLY A 142 15.68 19.66 -0.34
N GLY A 143 16.15 18.71 -1.15
CA GLY A 143 17.59 18.46 -1.37
C GLY A 143 18.37 17.93 -0.16
N LEU A 144 17.71 17.70 0.97
CA LEU A 144 18.30 17.09 2.16
C LEU A 144 18.18 15.56 2.08
N VAL A 145 19.15 14.86 2.68
CA VAL A 145 19.08 13.40 2.85
C VAL A 145 18.83 13.10 4.32
N LEU A 146 17.57 12.80 4.66
CA LEU A 146 17.15 12.58 6.03
C LEU A 146 16.84 11.10 6.26
N PRO A 147 17.38 10.45 7.30
CA PRO A 147 16.89 9.15 7.72
C PRO A 147 15.41 9.26 8.05
N ARG A 148 14.60 8.34 7.55
CA ARG A 148 13.18 8.26 7.93
C ARG A 148 13.06 8.05 9.44
N ALA A 149 11.87 8.34 9.98
CA ALA A 149 11.59 8.15 11.40
C ALA A 149 10.82 6.85 11.66
N GLY A 150 10.99 6.27 12.85
CA GLY A 150 10.23 5.11 13.31
C GLY A 150 10.78 3.76 12.83
N LEU A 151 9.92 2.74 12.85
CA LEU A 151 10.24 1.40 12.39
C LEU A 151 10.51 1.40 10.88
N ALA A 152 11.54 0.66 10.47
CA ALA A 152 11.90 0.48 9.08
C ALA A 152 10.86 -0.41 8.39
N THR A 153 9.88 0.20 7.73
CA THR A 153 8.79 -0.51 7.06
C THR A 153 8.71 -0.23 5.56
N LEU A 154 8.30 -1.26 4.81
CA LEU A 154 7.97 -1.20 3.40
C LEU A 154 6.49 -1.55 3.20
N PRO A 155 5.75 -0.85 2.33
CA PRO A 155 4.36 -1.21 2.08
C PRO A 155 4.27 -2.50 1.25
N LEU A 156 3.34 -3.39 1.62
CA LEU A 156 2.94 -4.56 0.84
C LEU A 156 1.50 -4.41 0.37
N PRO A 157 1.07 -5.10 -0.70
CA PRO A 157 -0.35 -5.19 -1.04
C PRO A 157 -1.16 -5.77 0.13
N GLY A 158 -1.98 -4.94 0.77
CA GLY A 158 -2.79 -5.34 1.93
C GLY A 158 -2.00 -5.58 3.23
N GLY A 159 -0.78 -5.04 3.36
CA GLY A 159 0.01 -5.23 4.58
C GLY A 159 1.32 -4.45 4.61
N LEU A 160 2.33 -4.97 5.32
CA LEU A 160 3.63 -4.30 5.47
C LEU A 160 4.79 -5.28 5.69
N GLU A 161 5.99 -4.85 5.38
CA GLU A 161 7.22 -5.56 5.68
C GLU A 161 8.03 -4.75 6.69
N PHE A 162 8.56 -5.40 7.72
CA PHE A 162 9.59 -4.83 8.58
C PHE A 162 10.96 -5.17 8.00
N ALA A 163 11.58 -4.18 7.38
CA ALA A 163 12.86 -4.32 6.72
C ALA A 163 14.02 -4.03 7.68
N ASN A 164 15.20 -4.57 7.37
CA ASN A 164 16.43 -4.21 8.07
C ASN A 164 17.34 -3.44 7.12
N ARG A 165 18.34 -2.75 7.67
CA ARG A 165 19.26 -1.98 6.84
C ARG A 165 20.02 -2.86 5.85
N GLU A 166 20.53 -3.99 6.34
CA GLU A 166 21.39 -4.93 5.60
C GLU A 166 20.72 -5.49 4.33
N ASP A 167 19.40 -5.70 4.35
CA ASP A 167 18.66 -6.34 3.25
C ASP A 167 17.61 -5.43 2.60
N PHE A 168 17.58 -4.14 2.97
CA PHE A 168 16.50 -3.21 2.58
C PHE A 168 16.25 -3.16 1.07
N VAL A 169 17.30 -3.05 0.25
CA VAL A 169 17.17 -2.91 -1.21
C VAL A 169 16.60 -4.18 -1.84
N VAL A 170 17.03 -5.35 -1.36
CA VAL A 170 16.51 -6.66 -1.79
C VAL A 170 15.06 -6.84 -1.34
N ARG A 171 14.74 -6.52 -0.08
CA ARG A 171 13.38 -6.58 0.46
C ARG A 171 12.43 -5.66 -0.28
N ARG A 172 12.82 -4.41 -0.54
CA ARG A 172 12.06 -3.46 -1.35
C ARG A 172 11.74 -3.99 -2.74
N ALA A 173 12.72 -4.59 -3.41
CA ALA A 173 12.49 -5.24 -4.71
C ALA A 173 11.52 -6.42 -4.62
N ALA A 174 11.61 -7.21 -3.55
CA ALA A 174 10.72 -8.34 -3.33
C ALA A 174 9.29 -7.89 -3.01
N ALA A 175 9.12 -6.88 -2.15
CA ALA A 175 7.86 -6.22 -1.82
C ALA A 175 7.15 -5.67 -3.07
N ALA A 176 7.88 -4.98 -3.96
CA ALA A 176 7.32 -4.45 -5.20
C ALA A 176 6.89 -5.54 -6.21
N ARG A 177 7.43 -6.76 -6.08
CA ARG A 177 7.07 -7.90 -6.93
C ARG A 177 5.93 -8.72 -6.36
N LEU A 178 5.63 -8.59 -5.07
CA LEU A 178 4.47 -9.24 -4.46
C LEU A 178 3.21 -8.64 -5.09
N GLY A 179 2.36 -9.51 -5.63
CA GLY A 179 1.07 -9.12 -6.18
C GLY A 179 0.01 -9.01 -5.08
N VAL A 180 -1.13 -8.43 -5.42
CA VAL A 180 -2.30 -8.42 -4.53
C VAL A 180 -2.70 -9.87 -4.24
N GLY A 181 -2.79 -10.21 -2.95
CA GLY A 181 -3.26 -11.51 -2.45
C GLY A 181 -4.76 -11.50 -2.15
N HIS A 182 -5.21 -12.42 -1.31
CA HIS A 182 -6.61 -12.47 -0.86
C HIS A 182 -6.97 -11.22 -0.04
N PRO A 183 -8.12 -10.55 -0.28
CA PRO A 183 -8.48 -9.29 0.39
C PRO A 183 -8.61 -9.41 1.91
N ASP A 184 -9.07 -10.56 2.42
CA ASP A 184 -9.18 -10.82 3.86
C ASP A 184 -7.90 -11.37 4.51
N LEU A 185 -6.78 -11.40 3.78
CA LEU A 185 -5.52 -11.95 4.26
C LEU A 185 -4.44 -10.86 4.29
N VAL A 186 -4.16 -10.33 5.50
CA VAL A 186 -3.09 -9.35 5.68
C VAL A 186 -1.75 -10.06 5.56
N THR A 187 -0.82 -9.52 4.76
CA THR A 187 0.55 -10.07 4.69
C THR A 187 1.52 -9.21 5.49
N VAL A 188 2.26 -9.83 6.42
CA VAL A 188 3.33 -9.17 7.18
C VAL A 188 4.64 -9.89 6.96
N ALA A 189 5.66 -9.19 6.45
CA ALA A 189 7.01 -9.76 6.34
C ALA A 189 7.87 -9.39 7.54
N LEU A 190 8.53 -10.38 8.13
CA LEU A 190 9.32 -10.25 9.35
C LEU A 190 10.59 -11.10 9.23
N ALA A 191 11.72 -10.51 9.60
CA ALA A 191 12.93 -11.28 9.86
C ALA A 191 12.87 -11.89 11.27
N THR A 192 13.50 -13.05 11.41
CA THR A 192 13.59 -13.78 12.69
C THR A 192 15.02 -13.73 13.20
N ARG A 193 15.20 -13.64 14.52
CA ARG A 193 16.52 -13.63 15.16
C ARG A 193 16.41 -14.15 16.59
N ASP A 194 17.33 -15.02 16.99
CA ASP A 194 17.44 -15.55 18.36
C ASP A 194 16.10 -16.06 18.91
N GLY A 195 15.33 -16.75 18.06
CA GLY A 195 14.01 -17.30 18.39
C GLY A 195 12.90 -16.26 18.61
N GLY A 196 13.05 -15.02 18.18
CA GLY A 196 11.99 -14.00 18.15
C GLY A 196 11.98 -13.22 16.85
N PHE A 197 11.29 -12.07 16.86
CA PHE A 197 11.18 -11.19 15.70
C PHE A 197 12.25 -10.09 15.72
N ARG A 198 12.70 -9.66 14.53
CA ARG A 198 13.60 -8.51 14.36
C ARG A 198 12.79 -7.33 13.83
N LEU A 199 12.72 -6.24 14.60
CA LEU A 199 12.17 -4.96 14.18
C LEU A 199 13.30 -3.93 14.17
N SER A 200 13.63 -3.39 13.00
CA SER A 200 14.65 -2.35 12.87
C SER A 200 14.00 -0.96 12.84
N THR A 201 14.78 0.06 13.18
CA THR A 201 14.39 1.47 12.98
C THR A 201 15.26 2.09 11.91
N TYR A 202 14.76 3.14 11.27
CA TYR A 202 15.53 3.87 10.26
C TYR A 202 16.75 4.63 10.83
N ARG A 203 16.82 4.82 12.15
CA ARG A 203 17.96 5.45 12.85
C ARG A 203 18.83 4.41 13.56
N PRO A 204 20.07 4.18 13.11
CA PRO A 204 21.00 3.33 13.85
C PRO A 204 21.35 3.95 15.22
N GLY A 205 21.62 3.11 16.21
CA GLY A 205 22.01 3.54 17.57
C GLY A 205 20.86 3.76 18.57
N ALA A 206 19.60 3.85 18.12
CA ALA A 206 18.51 3.54 19.03
C ALA A 206 18.68 2.07 19.44
N SER A 207 18.68 1.77 20.75
CA SER A 207 18.81 0.39 21.25
C SER A 207 17.72 -0.49 20.63
N THR A 208 18.03 -1.11 19.49
CA THR A 208 17.22 -2.17 18.91
C THR A 208 17.35 -3.32 19.86
N ARG A 209 16.25 -3.68 20.53
CA ARG A 209 16.19 -4.96 21.22
C ARG A 209 16.59 -6.01 20.18
N SER A 210 17.52 -6.89 20.54
CA SER A 210 17.95 -7.97 19.65
C SER A 210 16.80 -8.92 19.29
N ARG A 211 15.74 -8.90 20.12
CA ARG A 211 14.58 -9.77 20.03
C ARG A 211 13.30 -9.02 20.43
N TYR A 212 12.28 -9.14 19.59
CA TYR A 212 10.92 -8.67 19.85
C TYR A 212 9.99 -9.88 20.04
N THR A 213 9.04 -9.73 20.96
CA THR A 213 8.00 -10.73 21.23
C THR A 213 6.83 -10.60 20.25
N GLY A 214 5.97 -11.62 20.18
CA GLY A 214 4.72 -11.57 19.42
C GLY A 214 3.81 -10.43 19.85
N ARG A 215 3.80 -10.08 21.14
CA ARG A 215 3.05 -8.91 21.67
C ARG A 215 3.65 -7.58 21.21
N ASP A 216 4.98 -7.48 21.13
CA ASP A 216 5.63 -6.28 20.60
C ASP A 216 5.29 -6.08 19.11
N VAL A 217 5.28 -7.17 18.33
CA VAL A 217 4.87 -7.15 16.92
C VAL A 217 3.39 -6.76 16.81
N ALA A 218 2.50 -7.32 17.63
CA ALA A 218 1.09 -6.94 17.66
C ALA A 218 0.90 -5.43 17.92
N ALA A 219 1.68 -4.87 18.85
CA ALA A 219 1.66 -3.42 19.11
C ALA A 219 2.17 -2.61 17.90
N ALA A 220 3.21 -3.07 17.21
CA ALA A 220 3.71 -2.45 15.98
C ALA A 220 2.69 -2.53 14.82
N LEU A 221 1.83 -3.55 14.82
CA LEU A 221 0.75 -3.76 13.85
C LEU A 221 -0.57 -3.09 14.26
N SER A 222 -0.62 -2.32 15.34
CA SER A 222 -1.86 -1.73 15.89
C SER A 222 -2.61 -0.79 14.93
N SER A 223 -1.96 -0.32 13.87
CA SER A 223 -2.59 0.48 12.81
C SER A 223 -3.34 -0.36 11.77
N ILE A 224 -3.14 -1.69 11.77
CA ILE A 224 -3.82 -2.66 10.89
C ILE A 224 -4.94 -3.34 11.67
N TYR A 225 -6.13 -3.43 11.06
CA TYR A 225 -7.24 -4.16 11.65
C TYR A 225 -7.06 -5.67 11.47
N LEU A 226 -6.72 -6.35 12.57
CA LEU A 226 -6.43 -7.79 12.56
C LEU A 226 -7.42 -8.63 13.37
N TYR A 227 -8.20 -8.03 14.26
CA TYR A 227 -9.09 -8.77 15.16
C TYR A 227 -10.14 -9.57 14.36
N GLY A 228 -10.18 -10.89 14.59
CA GLY A 228 -11.05 -11.82 13.86
C GLY A 228 -10.63 -12.09 12.40
N GLY A 229 -9.52 -11.52 11.94
CA GLY A 229 -8.99 -11.69 10.60
C GLY A 229 -7.93 -12.79 10.49
N ASP A 230 -7.29 -12.84 9.31
CA ASP A 230 -6.20 -13.75 9.02
C ASP A 230 -4.92 -12.95 8.67
N LEU A 231 -3.81 -13.33 9.29
CA LEU A 231 -2.49 -12.72 9.13
C LEU A 231 -1.53 -13.73 8.55
N ARG A 232 -0.99 -13.51 7.34
CA ARG A 232 0.05 -14.35 6.72
C ARG A 232 1.43 -13.76 6.97
N LEU A 233 2.34 -14.57 7.50
CA LEU A 233 3.72 -14.18 7.74
C LEU A 233 4.65 -14.58 6.59
N TRP A 234 5.35 -13.60 6.03
CA TRP A 234 6.46 -13.81 5.12
C TRP A 234 7.76 -13.85 5.91
N MET A 235 8.19 -15.05 6.26
CA MET A 235 9.33 -15.28 7.16
C MET A 235 10.06 -16.58 6.81
N ARG A 236 11.27 -16.72 7.36
CA ARG A 236 12.03 -17.97 7.41
C ARG A 236 12.17 -18.40 8.86
N TRP A 237 11.92 -19.67 9.15
CA TRP A 237 12.17 -20.22 10.47
C TRP A 237 13.67 -20.31 10.76
N PRO A 238 14.11 -20.07 12.01
CA PRO A 238 15.49 -20.31 12.41
C PRO A 238 15.85 -21.79 12.24
N GLU A 239 17.12 -22.08 11.98
CA GLU A 239 17.59 -23.45 11.78
C GLU A 239 17.73 -24.23 13.09
N ASP A 240 18.04 -23.52 14.17
CA ASP A 240 18.20 -24.06 15.52
C ASP A 240 16.85 -24.43 16.17
N GLU A 241 16.79 -25.62 16.78
CA GLU A 241 15.56 -26.18 17.36
C GLU A 241 15.02 -25.38 18.53
N ALA A 242 15.89 -24.90 19.42
CA ALA A 242 15.48 -24.13 20.59
C ALA A 242 14.88 -22.78 20.15
N ASN A 243 15.51 -22.15 19.16
CA ASN A 243 14.98 -20.93 18.54
C ASN A 243 13.65 -21.17 17.81
N ARG A 244 13.46 -22.32 17.14
CA ARG A 244 12.16 -22.68 16.54
C ARG A 244 11.07 -22.82 17.60
N THR A 245 11.34 -23.60 18.64
CA THR A 245 10.39 -23.83 19.74
C THR A 245 9.96 -22.51 20.38
N HIS A 246 10.90 -21.60 20.61
CA HIS A 246 10.56 -20.31 21.18
C HIS A 246 9.76 -19.43 20.21
N LEU A 247 10.17 -19.36 18.95
CA LEU A 247 9.47 -18.55 17.96
C LEU A 247 8.03 -19.02 17.77
N GLU A 248 7.77 -20.32 17.88
CA GLU A 248 6.41 -20.89 17.90
C GLU A 248 5.55 -20.36 19.06
N ALA A 249 6.12 -20.25 20.27
CA ALA A 249 5.41 -19.62 21.39
C ALA A 249 5.12 -18.13 21.11
N GLU A 250 6.04 -17.42 20.45
CA GLU A 250 5.84 -16.02 20.06
C GLU A 250 4.78 -15.86 18.95
N MET A 251 4.63 -16.82 18.05
CA MET A 251 3.51 -16.85 17.08
C MET A 251 2.16 -16.99 17.77
N ALA A 252 2.07 -17.87 18.77
CA ALA A 252 0.85 -18.02 19.56
C ALA A 252 0.53 -16.73 20.33
N ALA A 253 1.53 -16.08 20.94
CA ALA A 253 1.36 -14.80 21.61
C ALA A 253 0.94 -13.67 20.65
N LEU A 254 1.45 -13.67 19.42
CA LEU A 254 1.02 -12.74 18.36
C LEU A 254 -0.43 -12.97 17.96
N ALA A 255 -0.85 -14.23 17.77
CA ALA A 255 -2.24 -14.58 17.45
C ALA A 255 -3.20 -14.15 18.56
N GLU A 256 -2.86 -14.43 19.82
CA GLU A 256 -3.63 -13.98 20.99
C GLU A 256 -3.75 -12.44 21.04
N ALA A 257 -2.62 -11.73 20.90
CA ALA A 257 -2.59 -10.27 21.05
C ALA A 257 -3.29 -9.52 19.90
N THR A 258 -3.26 -10.06 18.69
CA THR A 258 -3.94 -9.48 17.53
C THR A 258 -5.40 -9.91 17.42
N GLY A 259 -5.76 -11.04 18.04
CA GLY A 259 -7.05 -11.71 17.83
C GLY A 259 -7.21 -12.29 16.42
N ALA A 260 -6.13 -12.42 15.66
CA ALA A 260 -6.12 -12.94 14.29
C ALA A 260 -5.62 -14.39 14.25
N THR A 261 -6.05 -15.16 13.27
CA THR A 261 -5.36 -16.40 12.92
C THR A 261 -4.06 -16.07 12.20
N VAL A 262 -2.92 -16.42 12.79
CA VAL A 262 -1.60 -16.20 12.21
C VAL A 262 -1.17 -17.44 11.43
N TRP A 263 -0.90 -17.26 10.15
CA TRP A 263 -0.42 -18.27 9.23
C TRP A 263 1.07 -18.07 8.98
N ALA A 264 1.87 -19.10 9.26
CA ALA A 264 3.29 -19.13 8.93
C ALA A 264 3.62 -20.44 8.19
N PRO A 265 4.75 -20.53 7.47
CA PRO A 265 5.26 -21.83 7.02
C PRO A 265 5.37 -22.82 8.18
N ALA A 266 5.37 -24.13 7.93
CA ALA A 266 5.58 -25.10 9.00
C ALA A 266 6.93 -24.90 9.69
N PRO A 267 7.08 -25.26 10.98
CA PRO A 267 8.33 -25.03 11.72
C PRO A 267 9.56 -25.64 11.04
N GLY A 268 10.50 -24.78 10.61
CA GLY A 268 11.73 -25.17 9.89
C GLY A 268 11.72 -24.88 8.38
N ASP A 269 10.58 -24.45 7.87
CA ASP A 269 10.35 -24.07 6.46
C ASP A 269 10.48 -22.55 6.25
N GLU A 270 10.20 -22.08 5.04
CA GLU A 270 10.19 -20.65 4.71
C GLU A 270 9.04 -20.27 3.76
N ALA A 271 8.67 -19.00 3.78
CA ALA A 271 7.75 -18.42 2.82
C ALA A 271 8.56 -17.78 1.68
N VAL A 272 8.34 -18.22 0.45
CA VAL A 272 9.04 -17.72 -0.74
C VAL A 272 8.06 -17.06 -1.71
N LEU A 273 8.53 -16.03 -2.42
CA LEU A 273 7.77 -15.37 -3.47
C LEU A 273 7.83 -16.18 -4.78
N LEU A 274 6.69 -16.65 -5.25
CA LEU A 274 6.57 -17.34 -6.54
C LEU A 274 6.59 -16.33 -7.69
N ARG A 275 7.43 -16.56 -8.70
CA ARG A 275 7.59 -15.61 -9.83
C ARG A 275 6.34 -15.47 -10.69
N GLY A 276 5.69 -16.58 -11.03
CA GLY A 276 4.52 -16.61 -11.93
C GLY A 276 3.29 -15.98 -11.29
N SER A 277 2.84 -16.55 -10.17
CA SER A 277 1.68 -16.05 -9.45
C SER A 277 1.95 -14.78 -8.65
N ARG A 278 3.22 -14.38 -8.43
CA ARG A 278 3.60 -13.24 -7.58
C ARG A 278 2.97 -13.30 -6.19
N ASP A 279 2.86 -14.51 -5.64
CA ASP A 279 2.27 -14.76 -4.32
C ASP A 279 3.23 -15.59 -3.45
N LEU A 280 2.96 -15.68 -2.15
CA LEU A 280 3.79 -16.40 -1.21
C LEU A 280 3.42 -17.88 -1.12
N ALA A 281 4.43 -18.74 -1.14
CA ALA A 281 4.30 -20.17 -0.93
C ALA A 281 5.17 -20.64 0.24
N ALA A 282 4.65 -21.58 1.04
CA ALA A 282 5.43 -22.30 2.02
C ALA A 282 6.28 -23.37 1.33
N ARG A 283 7.58 -23.37 1.60
CA ARG A 283 8.56 -24.29 1.04
C ARG A 283 9.47 -24.85 2.12
N ASP A 284 9.78 -26.13 2.02
CA ASP A 284 10.80 -26.73 2.86
C ASP A 284 12.21 -26.36 2.39
N ARG A 285 13.22 -26.83 3.12
CA ARG A 285 14.64 -26.56 2.81
C ARG A 285 15.11 -27.09 1.46
N SER A 286 14.40 -28.07 0.88
CA SER A 286 14.69 -28.61 -0.45
C SER A 286 14.03 -27.82 -1.58
N GLY A 287 13.18 -26.83 -1.23
CA GLY A 287 12.34 -26.09 -2.17
C GLY A 287 11.06 -26.83 -2.56
N ALA A 288 10.76 -27.97 -1.92
CA ALA A 288 9.51 -28.68 -2.13
C ALA A 288 8.35 -27.92 -1.45
N VAL A 289 7.14 -28.13 -1.97
CA VAL A 289 5.93 -27.53 -1.42
C VAL A 289 5.72 -28.03 0.01
N SER A 290 5.53 -27.10 0.94
CA SER A 290 5.17 -27.41 2.32
C SER A 290 3.87 -26.71 2.73
N ARG A 291 3.44 -26.93 3.97
CA ARG A 291 2.14 -26.44 4.47
C ARG A 291 2.27 -25.15 5.27
N TRP A 292 1.23 -24.33 5.21
CA TRP A 292 1.00 -23.26 6.18
C TRP A 292 0.46 -23.83 7.49
N ALA A 293 1.09 -23.48 8.61
CA ALA A 293 0.64 -23.73 9.97
C ALA A 293 -0.19 -22.54 10.48
N ALA A 294 -1.29 -22.83 11.17
CA ALA A 294 -2.18 -21.83 11.75
C ALA A 294 -2.01 -21.75 13.27
N PHE A 295 -1.63 -20.58 13.77
CA PHE A 295 -1.63 -20.21 15.18
C PHE A 295 -2.89 -19.40 15.46
N ARG A 296 -3.72 -19.87 16.39
CA ARG A 296 -5.06 -19.34 16.62
C ARG A 296 -5.15 -18.65 17.97
N PRO A 297 -5.92 -17.56 18.10
CA PRO A 297 -6.31 -17.06 19.41
C PRO A 297 -7.27 -18.07 20.08
N PRO A 298 -7.41 -18.04 21.42
CA PRO A 298 -8.19 -19.03 22.17
C PRO A 298 -9.64 -19.24 21.69
N ASP A 299 -10.30 -18.18 21.20
CA ASP A 299 -11.72 -18.19 20.82
C ASP A 299 -11.96 -18.37 19.31
N ALA A 300 -10.91 -18.58 18.50
CA ALA A 300 -11.08 -18.75 17.06
C ALA A 300 -11.70 -20.13 16.72
N PRO A 301 -12.49 -20.20 15.64
CA PRO A 301 -13.02 -21.48 15.17
C PRO A 301 -11.90 -22.48 14.84
N GLU A 302 -12.14 -23.76 15.15
CA GLU A 302 -11.17 -24.83 14.87
C GLU A 302 -10.83 -24.93 13.38
N THR A 303 -11.84 -24.68 12.53
CA THR A 303 -11.68 -24.69 11.08
C THR A 303 -11.21 -23.33 10.58
N GLY A 304 -9.97 -23.28 10.06
CA GLY A 304 -9.42 -22.07 9.45
C GLY A 304 -10.05 -21.79 8.08
N ARG A 305 -10.15 -20.51 7.72
CA ARG A 305 -10.71 -20.06 6.43
C ARG A 305 -9.83 -20.42 5.23
N PHE A 306 -8.53 -20.58 5.46
CA PHE A 306 -7.53 -20.84 4.44
C PHE A 306 -6.95 -22.26 4.54
N THR A 307 -6.30 -22.69 3.47
CA THR A 307 -5.56 -23.94 3.33
C THR A 307 -4.37 -23.75 2.38
N THR A 308 -3.46 -24.73 2.35
CA THR A 308 -2.34 -24.74 1.40
C THR A 308 -2.78 -25.39 0.08
N ASP A 309 -2.53 -24.75 -1.06
CA ASP A 309 -2.74 -25.33 -2.39
C ASP A 309 -1.54 -26.14 -2.91
N ARG A 310 -1.62 -26.65 -4.15
CA ARG A 310 -0.54 -27.45 -4.76
C ARG A 310 0.74 -26.67 -5.06
N ASP A 311 0.67 -25.35 -5.09
CA ASP A 311 1.84 -24.48 -5.26
C ASP A 311 2.44 -24.05 -3.90
N GLY A 312 1.84 -24.50 -2.78
CA GLY A 312 2.24 -24.14 -1.42
C GLY A 312 1.65 -22.81 -0.95
N ARG A 313 0.70 -22.22 -1.67
CA ARG A 313 0.13 -20.91 -1.36
C ARG A 313 -1.02 -21.04 -0.38
N LEU A 314 -1.27 -19.97 0.36
CA LEU A 314 -2.39 -19.89 1.27
C LEU A 314 -3.64 -19.39 0.51
N VAL A 315 -4.61 -20.28 0.32
CA VAL A 315 -5.81 -20.04 -0.49
C VAL A 315 -7.09 -20.36 0.31
N PRO A 316 -8.27 -19.84 -0.07
CA PRO A 316 -9.52 -20.19 0.58
C PRO A 316 -9.78 -21.69 0.61
N ARG A 317 -10.22 -22.20 1.76
CA ARG A 317 -10.44 -23.64 1.98
C ARG A 317 -11.47 -24.26 1.03
N GLY A 318 -12.43 -23.47 0.54
CA GLY A 318 -13.42 -23.93 -0.45
C GLY A 318 -12.83 -24.29 -1.81
N GLY A 319 -11.55 -23.96 -2.06
CA GLY A 319 -10.88 -24.24 -3.31
C GLY A 319 -11.37 -23.38 -4.47
N PRO A 320 -10.77 -23.57 -5.66
CA PRO A 320 -11.17 -22.85 -6.86
C PRO A 320 -12.54 -23.35 -7.36
N ALA A 321 -13.43 -22.41 -7.66
CA ALA A 321 -14.69 -22.65 -8.34
C ALA A 321 -14.41 -22.75 -9.85
N VAL A 322 -14.43 -23.99 -10.37
CA VAL A 322 -14.17 -24.29 -11.77
C VAL A 322 -15.32 -25.10 -12.38
N LEU A 323 -15.58 -24.84 -13.66
CA LEU A 323 -16.58 -25.53 -14.46
C LEU A 323 -15.95 -25.98 -15.79
N ALA A 324 -16.43 -27.09 -16.35
CA ALA A 324 -16.24 -27.42 -17.75
C ALA A 324 -17.60 -27.30 -18.48
N ALA A 325 -17.63 -26.68 -19.65
CA ALA A 325 -18.84 -26.54 -20.44
C ALA A 325 -18.53 -26.54 -21.94
N GLY A 326 -19.28 -27.34 -22.70
CA GLY A 326 -19.02 -27.56 -24.13
C GLY A 326 -17.58 -28.01 -24.38
N GLY A 327 -16.90 -27.35 -25.30
CA GLY A 327 -15.48 -27.55 -25.62
C GLY A 327 -14.49 -26.79 -24.74
N VAL A 328 -14.95 -26.04 -23.72
CA VAL A 328 -14.06 -25.33 -22.79
C VAL A 328 -13.71 -26.23 -21.61
N SER A 329 -12.44 -26.60 -21.52
CA SER A 329 -11.91 -27.52 -20.52
C SER A 329 -11.91 -26.91 -19.11
N LEU A 330 -11.72 -25.59 -19.00
CA LEU A 330 -11.62 -24.91 -17.71
C LEU A 330 -12.21 -23.51 -17.76
N ILE A 331 -13.24 -23.27 -16.95
CA ILE A 331 -13.90 -21.97 -16.79
C ILE A 331 -13.80 -21.55 -15.32
N SER A 332 -13.25 -20.36 -15.06
CA SER A 332 -13.20 -19.75 -13.72
C SER A 332 -13.45 -18.23 -13.81
N THR A 333 -14.66 -17.88 -14.25
CA THR A 333 -15.12 -16.48 -14.39
C THR A 333 -16.37 -16.23 -13.54
N GLY A 334 -16.35 -15.16 -12.75
CA GLY A 334 -17.25 -15.02 -11.60
C GLY A 334 -18.52 -14.21 -11.76
N ARG A 335 -18.72 -13.60 -12.93
CA ARG A 335 -19.81 -12.60 -13.08
C ARG A 335 -21.10 -13.17 -13.64
N GLN A 336 -21.06 -14.36 -14.24
CA GLN A 336 -22.24 -14.94 -14.90
C GLN A 336 -22.76 -16.17 -14.16
N PRO A 337 -24.09 -16.37 -14.11
CA PRO A 337 -24.68 -17.64 -13.69
C PRO A 337 -24.11 -18.81 -14.49
N GLU A 338 -23.97 -19.97 -13.86
CA GLU A 338 -23.43 -21.19 -14.47
C GLU A 338 -24.15 -21.56 -15.78
N ASP A 339 -25.48 -21.41 -15.82
CA ASP A 339 -26.28 -21.69 -17.00
C ASP A 339 -25.99 -20.74 -18.17
N ALA A 340 -25.70 -19.47 -17.90
CA ALA A 340 -25.32 -18.52 -18.94
C ALA A 340 -23.94 -18.84 -19.53
N LEU A 341 -23.01 -19.33 -18.70
CA LEU A 341 -21.71 -19.81 -19.18
C LEU A 341 -21.86 -21.08 -20.01
N ARG A 342 -22.72 -22.02 -19.59
CA ARG A 342 -23.04 -23.23 -20.37
C ARG A 342 -23.64 -22.89 -21.73
N GLU A 343 -24.60 -21.98 -21.77
CA GLU A 343 -25.22 -21.52 -23.01
C GLU A 343 -24.20 -20.85 -23.93
N ARG A 344 -23.36 -19.96 -23.38
CA ARG A 344 -22.30 -19.28 -24.14
C ARG A 344 -21.30 -20.24 -24.79
N TYR A 345 -21.00 -21.37 -24.14
CA TYR A 345 -20.00 -22.32 -24.59
C TYR A 345 -20.57 -23.60 -25.20
N ALA A 346 -21.90 -23.75 -25.28
CA ALA A 346 -22.57 -24.97 -25.73
C ALA A 346 -22.13 -25.40 -27.13
N ASP A 347 -21.98 -24.43 -28.04
CA ASP A 347 -21.61 -24.68 -29.43
C ASP A 347 -20.09 -24.66 -29.67
N LEU A 348 -19.29 -24.37 -28.64
CA LEU A 348 -17.85 -24.25 -28.79
C LEU A 348 -17.19 -25.63 -28.72
N THR A 349 -16.27 -25.90 -29.64
CA THR A 349 -15.44 -27.10 -29.72
C THR A 349 -13.98 -26.68 -29.88
N ALA A 350 -13.08 -27.46 -29.30
CA ALA A 350 -11.65 -27.24 -29.46
C ALA A 350 -11.15 -27.90 -30.76
N GLU A 351 -10.26 -27.23 -31.48
CA GLU A 351 -9.56 -27.83 -32.61
C GLU A 351 -8.65 -28.96 -32.10
N PRO A 352 -8.53 -30.11 -32.80
CA PRO A 352 -7.65 -31.20 -32.35
C PRO A 352 -6.23 -30.74 -32.05
N GLY A 353 -5.76 -31.01 -30.83
CA GLY A 353 -4.47 -30.54 -30.33
C GLY A 353 -4.50 -29.20 -29.61
N THR A 354 -5.68 -28.60 -29.43
CA THR A 354 -5.92 -27.45 -28.56
C THR A 354 -6.88 -27.79 -27.41
N ALA A 355 -6.77 -27.03 -26.32
CA ALA A 355 -7.76 -26.98 -25.25
C ALA A 355 -8.14 -25.52 -24.97
N LEU A 356 -9.42 -25.27 -24.77
CA LEU A 356 -9.96 -23.94 -24.55
C LEU A 356 -10.07 -23.66 -23.04
N ILE A 357 -9.62 -22.48 -22.61
CA ILE A 357 -9.69 -22.03 -21.22
C ILE A 357 -10.27 -20.62 -21.13
N ASP A 358 -11.08 -20.38 -20.12
CA ASP A 358 -11.63 -19.07 -19.77
C ASP A 358 -11.36 -18.75 -18.29
N LEU A 359 -10.39 -17.88 -18.04
CA LEU A 359 -9.90 -17.56 -16.69
C LEU A 359 -9.95 -16.06 -16.45
N THR A 360 -10.22 -15.64 -15.21
CA THR A 360 -10.24 -14.22 -14.86
C THR A 360 -8.86 -13.58 -15.05
N VAL A 361 -8.79 -12.38 -15.64
CA VAL A 361 -7.55 -11.59 -15.75
C VAL A 361 -7.58 -10.48 -14.70
N LEU A 362 -6.63 -10.51 -13.76
CA LEU A 362 -6.49 -9.49 -12.71
C LEU A 362 -6.09 -8.13 -13.28
N ASP A 363 -6.17 -7.07 -12.46
CA ASP A 363 -5.81 -5.70 -12.85
C ASP A 363 -4.35 -5.56 -13.30
N ASP A 364 -3.46 -6.39 -12.77
CA ASP A 364 -2.06 -6.44 -13.18
C ASP A 364 -1.78 -7.43 -14.34
N GLY A 365 -2.84 -7.96 -14.94
CA GLY A 365 -2.80 -8.86 -16.09
C GLY A 365 -2.56 -10.34 -15.76
N ARG A 366 -2.31 -10.73 -14.50
CA ARG A 366 -2.13 -12.15 -14.16
C ARG A 366 -3.43 -12.94 -14.36
N LEU A 367 -3.31 -14.20 -14.81
CA LEU A 367 -4.44 -15.13 -14.81
C LEU A 367 -4.80 -15.53 -13.38
N ALA A 368 -6.10 -15.63 -13.11
CA ALA A 368 -6.64 -15.94 -11.79
C ALA A 368 -7.77 -16.96 -11.84
N LEU A 369 -7.89 -17.70 -10.73
CA LEU A 369 -9.02 -18.55 -10.42
C LEU A 369 -9.94 -17.81 -9.44
N ARG A 370 -11.24 -17.97 -9.64
CA ARG A 370 -12.24 -17.61 -8.65
C ARG A 370 -12.32 -18.70 -7.58
N TYR A 371 -12.43 -18.32 -6.31
CA TYR A 371 -12.63 -19.24 -5.20
C TYR A 371 -14.07 -19.21 -4.70
N ALA A 372 -14.44 -20.20 -3.88
CA ALA A 372 -15.81 -20.34 -3.35
C ALA A 372 -16.32 -19.13 -2.54
N ASP A 373 -15.42 -18.35 -1.94
CA ASP A 373 -15.74 -17.10 -1.25
C ASP A 373 -15.90 -15.89 -2.19
N GLY A 374 -15.78 -16.11 -3.50
CA GLY A 374 -15.91 -15.09 -4.53
C GLY A 374 -14.62 -14.33 -4.84
N SER A 375 -13.55 -14.54 -4.09
CA SER A 375 -12.25 -13.92 -4.35
C SER A 375 -11.62 -14.42 -5.65
N ASN A 376 -10.77 -13.60 -6.26
CA ASN A 376 -9.95 -13.98 -7.41
C ASN A 376 -8.49 -13.96 -7.01
N LEU A 377 -7.81 -15.11 -7.09
CA LEU A 377 -6.38 -15.21 -6.81
C LEU A 377 -5.65 -15.61 -8.07
N ALA A 378 -4.48 -15.02 -8.31
CA ALA A 378 -3.62 -15.42 -9.41
C ALA A 378 -3.43 -16.94 -9.39
N VAL A 379 -3.32 -17.61 -10.53
CA VAL A 379 -3.16 -19.07 -10.57
C VAL A 379 -1.68 -19.45 -10.49
N GLY A 380 -1.38 -20.53 -9.76
CA GLY A 380 -0.06 -21.15 -9.73
C GLY A 380 0.06 -22.26 -10.77
N VAL A 381 1.29 -22.63 -11.14
CA VAL A 381 1.53 -23.59 -12.22
C VAL A 381 1.03 -24.99 -11.84
N ALA A 382 1.34 -25.46 -10.63
CA ALA A 382 0.99 -26.80 -10.21
C ALA A 382 -0.52 -26.96 -10.05
N GLU A 383 -1.19 -25.92 -9.51
CA GLU A 383 -2.64 -25.90 -9.39
C GLU A 383 -3.32 -25.84 -10.76
N LEU A 384 -2.86 -24.96 -11.67
CA LEU A 384 -3.41 -24.89 -13.04
C LEU A 384 -3.26 -26.23 -13.77
N ARG A 385 -2.07 -26.84 -13.70
CA ARG A 385 -1.82 -28.15 -14.32
C ARG A 385 -2.75 -29.22 -13.77
N ALA A 386 -2.96 -29.26 -12.46
CA ALA A 386 -3.84 -30.24 -11.84
C ALA A 386 -5.31 -30.05 -12.23
N LEU A 387 -5.78 -28.81 -12.31
CA LEU A 387 -7.14 -28.49 -12.76
C LEU A 387 -7.35 -28.86 -14.23
N LEU A 388 -6.38 -28.53 -15.09
CA LEU A 388 -6.40 -28.93 -16.50
C LEU A 388 -6.42 -30.46 -16.64
N ALA A 389 -5.52 -31.17 -15.97
CA ALA A 389 -5.50 -32.63 -16.00
C ALA A 389 -6.81 -33.25 -15.49
N GLY A 390 -7.40 -32.66 -14.44
CA GLY A 390 -8.73 -33.05 -13.92
C GLY A 390 -9.87 -32.84 -14.92
N SER A 391 -9.71 -31.93 -15.88
CA SER A 391 -10.64 -31.71 -17.00
C SER A 391 -10.38 -32.59 -18.23
N GLY A 392 -9.38 -33.47 -18.17
CA GLY A 392 -9.01 -34.36 -19.28
C GLY A 392 -7.93 -33.80 -20.22
N TRP A 393 -7.32 -32.65 -19.90
CA TRP A 393 -6.19 -32.11 -20.67
C TRP A 393 -5.01 -33.07 -20.66
N ALA A 394 -4.51 -33.41 -21.84
CA ALA A 394 -3.43 -34.37 -22.09
C ALA A 394 -2.14 -33.70 -22.60
N GLY A 395 -2.03 -32.38 -22.50
CA GLY A 395 -0.88 -31.61 -22.98
C GLY A 395 -1.13 -30.89 -24.30
N GLU A 396 -2.39 -30.65 -24.66
CA GLU A 396 -2.79 -29.81 -25.79
C GLU A 396 -2.36 -28.35 -25.59
N ASP A 397 -2.23 -27.61 -26.70
CA ASP A 397 -1.96 -26.17 -26.65
C ASP A 397 -3.16 -25.39 -26.13
N LEU A 398 -2.92 -24.36 -25.32
CA LEU A 398 -3.98 -23.65 -24.62
C LEU A 398 -4.43 -22.41 -25.39
N LEU A 399 -5.74 -22.26 -25.58
CA LEU A 399 -6.36 -21.06 -26.15
C LEU A 399 -7.17 -20.36 -25.06
N LEU A 400 -6.68 -19.20 -24.63
CA LEU A 400 -7.35 -18.33 -23.68
C LEU A 400 -8.41 -17.48 -24.41
N VAL A 401 -9.68 -17.83 -24.22
CA VAL A 401 -10.83 -17.15 -24.85
C VAL A 401 -11.30 -15.92 -24.07
N THR A 402 -10.67 -15.61 -22.94
CA THR A 402 -11.01 -14.47 -22.10
C THR A 402 -10.65 -13.14 -22.80
N PRO A 403 -11.60 -12.21 -22.95
CA PRO A 403 -11.31 -10.86 -23.44
C PRO A 403 -10.33 -10.12 -22.53
N VAL A 404 -9.40 -9.37 -23.13
CA VAL A 404 -8.30 -8.69 -22.42
C VAL A 404 -8.38 -7.20 -22.66
N LEU A 405 -8.38 -6.41 -21.59
CA LEU A 405 -8.32 -4.94 -21.69
C LEU A 405 -6.89 -4.49 -22.08
N PRO A 406 -6.74 -3.39 -22.86
CA PRO A 406 -5.43 -2.87 -23.27
C PRO A 406 -4.43 -2.69 -22.13
N GLU A 407 -4.86 -2.15 -21.00
CA GLU A 407 -4.05 -1.88 -19.81
C GLU A 407 -3.52 -3.17 -19.12
N ARG A 408 -4.21 -4.31 -19.31
CA ARG A 408 -3.83 -5.61 -18.72
C ARG A 408 -2.95 -6.46 -19.65
N ALA A 409 -2.89 -6.12 -20.94
CA ALA A 409 -2.29 -6.96 -21.97
C ALA A 409 -0.80 -7.25 -21.76
N SER A 410 -0.02 -6.24 -21.32
CA SER A 410 1.40 -6.40 -21.03
C SER A 410 1.64 -7.37 -19.86
N GLY A 411 0.86 -7.20 -18.79
CA GLY A 411 0.90 -8.06 -17.61
C GLY A 411 0.52 -9.51 -17.94
N LEU A 412 -0.55 -9.69 -18.73
CA LEU A 412 -0.98 -11.00 -19.20
C LEU A 412 0.10 -11.69 -20.02
N ARG A 413 0.67 -11.02 -21.03
CA ARG A 413 1.75 -11.58 -21.83
C ARG A 413 2.93 -12.00 -20.95
N GLY A 414 3.32 -11.16 -19.99
CA GLY A 414 4.38 -11.47 -19.03
C GLY A 414 4.07 -12.72 -18.20
N HIS A 415 2.84 -12.87 -17.72
CA HIS A 415 2.42 -14.04 -16.95
C HIS A 415 2.36 -15.30 -17.81
N LEU A 416 1.75 -15.24 -19.00
CA LEU A 416 1.66 -16.39 -19.91
C LEU A 416 3.04 -16.88 -20.37
N ALA A 417 4.00 -15.96 -20.58
CA ALA A 417 5.37 -16.32 -20.93
C ALA A 417 6.11 -17.09 -19.81
N LEU A 418 5.65 -16.97 -18.56
CA LEU A 418 6.14 -17.79 -17.44
C LEU A 418 5.44 -19.15 -17.38
N LEU A 419 4.15 -19.22 -17.73
CA LEU A 419 3.39 -20.47 -17.74
C LEU A 419 3.77 -21.39 -18.90
N GLU A 420 4.02 -20.85 -20.10
CA GLU A 420 4.33 -21.62 -21.33
C GLU A 420 5.45 -22.66 -21.12
N PRO A 421 6.67 -22.30 -20.66
CA PRO A 421 7.74 -23.27 -20.45
C PRO A 421 7.46 -24.25 -19.31
N GLU A 422 6.75 -23.80 -18.27
CA GLU A 422 6.44 -24.62 -17.11
C GLU A 422 5.36 -25.66 -17.41
N LEU A 423 4.38 -25.35 -18.26
CA LEU A 423 3.36 -26.29 -18.72
C LEU A 423 3.83 -27.16 -19.89
N GLY A 424 4.85 -26.72 -20.64
CA GLY A 424 5.40 -27.46 -21.78
C GLY A 424 4.52 -27.38 -23.04
N VAL A 425 3.66 -26.37 -23.16
CA VAL A 425 2.69 -26.19 -24.26
C VAL A 425 2.74 -24.77 -24.79
N GLU A 426 2.26 -24.51 -26.01
CA GLU A 426 2.05 -23.14 -26.50
C GLU A 426 0.77 -22.56 -25.89
N ILE A 427 0.82 -21.29 -25.48
CA ILE A 427 -0.37 -20.58 -24.97
C ILE A 427 -0.69 -19.41 -25.90
N TRP A 428 -1.94 -19.35 -26.34
CA TRP A 428 -2.47 -18.33 -27.23
C TRP A 428 -3.55 -17.51 -26.52
N SER A 429 -3.53 -16.19 -26.68
CA SER A 429 -4.52 -15.28 -26.12
C SER A 429 -5.09 -14.34 -27.18
N LEU A 430 -6.24 -13.76 -26.88
CA LEU A 430 -6.83 -12.71 -27.69
C LEU A 430 -5.96 -11.44 -27.66
N PRO A 431 -5.90 -10.67 -28.76
CA PRO A 431 -5.35 -9.33 -28.73
C PRO A 431 -6.25 -8.41 -27.87
N PRO A 432 -5.72 -7.29 -27.37
CA PRO A 432 -6.50 -6.43 -26.49
C PRO A 432 -7.73 -5.85 -27.18
N GLY A 433 -8.88 -5.86 -26.51
CA GLY A 433 -10.18 -5.44 -27.05
C GLY A 433 -10.86 -6.49 -27.94
N ALA A 434 -10.19 -7.59 -28.31
CA ALA A 434 -10.81 -8.65 -29.08
C ALA A 434 -11.65 -9.61 -28.21
N THR A 435 -12.58 -10.29 -28.87
CA THR A 435 -13.45 -11.33 -28.31
C THR A 435 -13.45 -12.55 -29.22
N VAL A 436 -14.07 -13.64 -28.76
CA VAL A 436 -14.34 -14.83 -29.59
C VAL A 436 -15.78 -14.81 -30.06
N VAL A 437 -15.99 -15.10 -31.35
CA VAL A 437 -17.27 -15.54 -31.90
C VAL A 437 -17.17 -17.01 -32.30
N VAL A 438 -18.26 -17.75 -32.12
CA VAL A 438 -18.34 -19.16 -32.52
C VAL A 438 -18.78 -19.21 -33.99
N ARG A 439 -18.02 -19.91 -34.84
CA ARG A 439 -18.45 -20.25 -36.21
C ARG A 439 -18.06 -21.70 -36.50
N ASP A 440 -18.97 -22.47 -37.07
CA ASP A 440 -18.76 -23.90 -37.35
C ASP A 440 -18.27 -24.70 -36.11
N GLY A 441 -18.72 -24.26 -34.93
CA GLY A 441 -18.31 -24.81 -33.64
C GLY A 441 -16.91 -24.42 -33.16
N LEU A 442 -16.14 -23.64 -33.91
CA LEU A 442 -14.76 -23.28 -33.55
C LEU A 442 -14.66 -21.80 -33.08
N PRO A 443 -13.66 -21.46 -32.24
CA PRO A 443 -13.42 -20.09 -31.82
C PRO A 443 -12.73 -19.25 -32.90
N ARG A 444 -13.37 -18.17 -33.35
CA ARG A 444 -12.77 -17.14 -34.20
C ARG A 444 -12.54 -15.86 -33.41
N ALA A 445 -11.30 -15.41 -33.34
CA ALA A 445 -10.96 -14.12 -32.72
C ALA A 445 -11.41 -12.98 -33.63
N VAL A 446 -12.13 -12.02 -33.06
CA VAL A 446 -12.60 -10.81 -33.75
C VAL A 446 -12.37 -9.57 -32.90
N ASP A 447 -12.13 -8.43 -33.54
CA ASP A 447 -12.00 -7.13 -32.89
C ASP A 447 -13.39 -6.57 -32.49
N GLU A 448 -13.39 -5.36 -31.91
CA GLU A 448 -14.62 -4.66 -31.50
C GLU A 448 -15.57 -4.38 -32.68
N GLN A 449 -15.07 -4.38 -33.92
CA GLN A 449 -15.85 -4.20 -35.14
C GLN A 449 -16.23 -5.54 -35.80
N LEU A 450 -16.09 -6.66 -35.08
CA LEU A 450 -16.30 -8.03 -35.55
C LEU A 450 -15.43 -8.43 -36.75
N ARG A 451 -14.33 -7.70 -36.99
CA ARG A 451 -13.36 -8.04 -38.02
C ARG A 451 -12.38 -9.08 -37.48
N PRO A 452 -11.80 -9.92 -38.33
CA PRO A 452 -10.84 -10.94 -37.91
C PRO A 452 -9.67 -10.35 -37.13
N ALA A 453 -9.44 -10.85 -35.92
CA ALA A 453 -8.34 -10.44 -35.06
C ALA A 453 -7.32 -11.56 -34.91
N ARG A 454 -6.05 -11.19 -34.80
CA ARG A 454 -4.95 -12.16 -34.74
C ARG A 454 -4.71 -12.64 -33.30
N TRP A 455 -4.78 -13.95 -33.06
CA TRP A 455 -4.33 -14.59 -31.83
C TRP A 455 -2.85 -14.30 -31.55
N LEU A 456 -2.56 -13.99 -30.29
CA LEU A 456 -1.22 -13.66 -29.81
C LEU A 456 -0.65 -14.85 -29.03
N ARG A 457 0.53 -15.33 -29.43
CA ARG A 457 1.28 -16.32 -28.65
C ARG A 457 1.99 -15.64 -27.46
N ALA A 458 2.06 -16.32 -26.33
CA ALA A 458 2.71 -15.84 -25.12
C ALA A 458 4.25 -15.73 -25.23
N GLY A 459 4.91 -16.66 -25.92
CA GLY A 459 6.35 -16.68 -26.14
C GLY A 459 6.95 -15.43 -26.82
N LYS A 460 8.29 -15.32 -26.82
CA LYS A 460 9.01 -14.13 -27.28
C LYS A 460 8.60 -13.71 -28.71
N PRO A 461 8.16 -12.44 -28.91
CA PRO A 461 7.87 -11.93 -30.24
C PRO A 461 9.17 -11.88 -31.07
N GLY A 462 9.16 -12.50 -32.26
CA GLY A 462 10.29 -12.49 -33.20
C GLY A 462 10.81 -13.87 -33.63
N THR A 463 10.66 -14.92 -32.82
CA THR A 463 10.98 -16.31 -33.21
C THR A 463 9.73 -17.13 -33.59
N ALA A 464 8.55 -16.64 -33.23
CA ALA A 464 7.30 -17.38 -33.23
C ALA A 464 6.60 -17.51 -34.60
N GLU A 465 6.81 -16.56 -35.53
CA GLU A 465 6.18 -16.63 -36.85
C GLU A 465 6.74 -17.71 -37.77
N GLU A 466 7.90 -18.30 -37.47
CA GLU A 466 8.47 -19.37 -38.28
C GLU A 466 8.39 -20.75 -37.59
N THR A 467 8.33 -20.80 -36.25
CA THR A 467 8.55 -22.05 -35.50
C THR A 467 7.32 -22.63 -34.76
N GLY A 468 6.23 -21.88 -34.62
CA GLY A 468 5.05 -22.33 -33.86
C GLY A 468 4.27 -23.48 -34.51
N ARG A 469 3.57 -24.30 -33.73
CA ARG A 469 2.69 -25.38 -34.24
C ARG A 469 1.48 -24.84 -35.00
N TRP A 470 1.05 -23.63 -34.66
CA TRP A 470 -0.15 -22.98 -35.18
C TRP A 470 0.18 -21.78 -36.08
N ARG A 471 -0.77 -21.43 -36.95
CA ARG A 471 -0.77 -20.17 -37.69
C ARG A 471 -2.12 -19.49 -37.58
N ASN A 472 -2.09 -18.17 -37.63
CA ASN A 472 -3.29 -17.37 -37.72
C ASN A 472 -3.78 -17.35 -39.17
N ASP A 473 -5.07 -17.55 -39.38
CA ASP A 473 -5.73 -17.46 -40.69
C ASP A 473 -7.12 -16.87 -40.49
N ASP A 474 -7.35 -15.62 -40.91
CA ASP A 474 -8.68 -14.98 -40.83
C ASP A 474 -9.36 -15.02 -39.43
N GLY A 475 -8.56 -14.86 -38.36
CA GLY A 475 -9.02 -14.92 -36.97
C GLY A 475 -9.14 -16.34 -36.39
N TRP A 476 -8.85 -17.35 -37.20
CA TRP A 476 -8.72 -18.74 -36.81
C TRP A 476 -7.29 -19.07 -36.40
N LEU A 477 -7.15 -20.01 -35.47
CA LEU A 477 -5.88 -20.63 -35.15
C LEU A 477 -5.87 -22.03 -35.74
N ILE A 478 -5.11 -22.23 -36.83
CA ILE A 478 -5.08 -23.50 -37.57
C ILE A 478 -3.69 -24.17 -37.52
N PRO A 479 -3.59 -25.52 -37.57
CA PRO A 479 -2.31 -26.21 -37.57
C PRO A 479 -1.45 -25.85 -38.80
N ARG A 480 -0.13 -25.65 -38.63
CA ARG A 480 0.78 -25.38 -39.77
C ARG A 480 1.04 -26.59 -40.66
N ARG A 481 1.15 -27.77 -40.05
CA ARG A 481 1.23 -29.04 -40.78
C ARG A 481 -0.15 -29.66 -40.75
N ARG A 482 -0.89 -29.51 -41.87
CA ARG A 482 -2.09 -30.33 -42.08
C ARG A 482 -1.67 -31.80 -41.99
N HIS A 483 -2.11 -32.51 -40.96
CA HIS A 483 -2.37 -33.93 -41.15
C HIS A 483 -3.40 -34.04 -42.29
N PRO A 484 -3.18 -34.87 -43.32
CA PRO A 484 -4.04 -34.86 -44.49
C PRO A 484 -5.39 -35.50 -44.12
N ALA A 485 -6.37 -34.66 -43.83
CA ALA A 485 -7.77 -35.03 -43.89
C ALA A 485 -8.48 -34.07 -44.84
N SER A 486 -8.83 -34.65 -45.98
CA SER A 486 -9.86 -34.33 -46.97
C SER A 486 -10.42 -32.90 -47.04
N SER A 487 -10.17 -32.28 -48.19
CA SER A 487 -10.74 -31.03 -48.67
C SER A 487 -12.24 -31.14 -48.91
N ALA A 488 -13.01 -30.19 -48.38
CA ALA A 488 -14.24 -29.69 -48.99
C ALA A 488 -14.33 -28.18 -48.71
N ALA A 489 -14.62 -27.41 -49.76
CA ALA A 489 -14.54 -25.96 -49.80
C ALA A 489 -15.82 -25.26 -49.32
N THR A 490 -15.67 -24.10 -48.70
CA THR A 490 -16.75 -23.17 -48.34
C THR A 490 -16.78 -21.99 -49.32
N PRO A 491 -17.95 -21.41 -49.66
CA PRO A 491 -18.03 -20.20 -50.47
C PRO A 491 -17.91 -18.92 -49.64
N VAL A 492 -17.48 -17.85 -50.31
CA VAL A 492 -17.22 -16.50 -49.79
C VAL A 492 -18.52 -15.73 -49.55
N VAL A 493 -18.64 -15.05 -48.41
CA VAL A 493 -19.72 -14.10 -48.08
C VAL A 493 -19.15 -12.70 -47.87
N THR A 494 -19.82 -11.72 -48.48
CA THR A 494 -19.47 -10.30 -48.56
C THR A 494 -19.79 -9.53 -47.27
N VAL A 495 -18.92 -8.60 -46.88
CA VAL A 495 -19.00 -7.74 -45.68
C VAL A 495 -19.76 -6.43 -45.99
N PRO A 496 -20.67 -5.94 -45.11
CA PRO A 496 -21.29 -4.61 -45.25
C PRO A 496 -20.49 -3.48 -44.58
N GLU A 497 -20.69 -2.26 -45.09
CA GLU A 497 -20.06 -0.99 -44.69
C GLU A 497 -20.33 -0.56 -43.23
N PRO A 498 -19.40 0.21 -42.61
CA PRO A 498 -19.45 0.53 -41.19
C PRO A 498 -20.41 1.70 -40.89
N MET A 499 -21.28 1.50 -39.90
CA MET A 499 -22.12 2.55 -39.33
C MET A 499 -21.34 3.48 -38.41
N ALA A 500 -21.81 4.73 -38.35
CA ALA A 500 -21.23 5.86 -37.63
C ALA A 500 -21.04 5.62 -36.12
N VAL A 501 -19.95 6.16 -35.60
CA VAL A 501 -19.52 6.14 -34.20
C VAL A 501 -20.60 6.75 -33.30
N VAL A 502 -21.18 5.91 -32.44
CA VAL A 502 -22.04 6.33 -31.34
C VAL A 502 -21.14 6.96 -30.25
N PRO A 503 -21.42 8.18 -29.77
CA PRO A 503 -20.68 8.77 -28.66
C PRO A 503 -20.78 7.85 -27.43
N PRO A 504 -19.74 7.77 -26.58
CA PRO A 504 -19.76 6.93 -25.39
C PRO A 504 -20.99 7.28 -24.54
N PRO A 505 -21.74 6.29 -24.02
CA PRO A 505 -22.95 6.55 -23.25
C PRO A 505 -22.62 7.44 -22.06
N GLU A 506 -23.37 8.52 -21.93
CA GLU A 506 -23.35 9.39 -20.76
C GLU A 506 -23.59 8.52 -19.53
N ARG A 507 -22.59 8.43 -18.64
CA ARG A 507 -22.66 7.56 -17.47
C ARG A 507 -23.51 8.24 -16.41
N VAL A 508 -24.75 7.79 -16.28
CA VAL A 508 -25.72 8.30 -15.30
C VAL A 508 -25.51 7.59 -13.97
N LEU A 509 -25.49 8.34 -12.86
CA LEU A 509 -25.49 7.75 -11.52
C LEU A 509 -26.77 6.94 -11.31
N PRO A 510 -26.75 5.88 -10.48
CA PRO A 510 -27.98 5.24 -10.06
C PRO A 510 -28.96 6.25 -9.47
N ALA A 511 -30.25 6.10 -9.78
CA ALA A 511 -31.30 6.95 -9.25
C ALA A 511 -31.24 7.04 -7.71
N PRO A 512 -31.66 8.18 -7.11
CA PRO A 512 -31.67 8.36 -5.66
C PRO A 512 -32.42 7.21 -4.96
N SER A 513 -31.87 6.73 -3.84
CA SER A 513 -32.56 5.72 -3.06
C SER A 513 -33.85 6.28 -2.46
N PRO A 514 -34.94 5.48 -2.41
CA PRO A 514 -36.14 5.88 -1.71
C PRO A 514 -35.81 6.13 -0.24
N ARG A 515 -36.55 7.05 0.40
CA ARG A 515 -36.39 7.31 1.83
C ARG A 515 -36.76 6.03 2.61
N PRO A 516 -35.87 5.50 3.46
CA PRO A 516 -36.17 4.31 4.22
C PRO A 516 -37.19 4.60 5.33
N SER A 517 -37.85 3.54 5.79
CA SER A 517 -38.53 3.52 7.07
C SER A 517 -37.49 3.63 8.20
N LEU A 518 -37.90 4.23 9.32
CA LEU A 518 -37.04 4.40 10.49
C LEU A 518 -37.50 3.48 11.61
N THR A 519 -36.54 2.97 12.38
CA THR A 519 -36.76 2.15 13.58
C THR A 519 -35.81 2.57 14.69
N VAL A 520 -36.15 2.25 15.94
CA VAL A 520 -35.23 2.39 17.06
C VAL A 520 -34.40 1.10 17.16
N PRO A 521 -33.06 1.17 17.39
CA PRO A 521 -32.23 -0.01 17.58
C PRO A 521 -32.72 -0.86 18.75
N GLY A 522 -32.57 -2.18 18.65
CA GLY A 522 -32.86 -3.09 19.77
C GLY A 522 -31.98 -2.81 21.00
N ARG A 523 -32.52 -3.04 22.21
CA ARG A 523 -31.73 -2.92 23.46
C ARG A 523 -30.50 -3.83 23.39
N GLY A 524 -29.32 -3.27 23.66
CA GLY A 524 -28.04 -3.99 23.57
C GLY A 524 -27.24 -3.73 22.29
N SER A 525 -27.68 -2.79 21.44
CA SER A 525 -26.88 -2.32 20.32
C SER A 525 -25.52 -1.79 20.79
N ARG A 526 -24.49 -2.04 19.97
CA ARG A 526 -23.13 -1.53 20.18
C ARG A 526 -23.17 0.01 20.26
N ARG A 527 -22.29 0.61 21.06
CA ARG A 527 -22.19 2.08 21.16
C ARG A 527 -21.81 2.69 19.81
N HIS A 528 -22.55 3.73 19.37
CA HIS A 528 -22.29 4.45 18.11
C HIS A 528 -21.04 5.36 18.16
N GLY A 529 -20.62 5.80 19.35
CA GLY A 529 -19.39 6.56 19.56
C GLY A 529 -19.48 8.08 19.39
N VAL A 530 -20.66 8.61 19.06
CA VAL A 530 -20.91 10.05 18.83
C VAL A 530 -21.62 10.65 20.05
N ARG A 531 -20.96 11.52 20.82
CA ARG A 531 -21.43 11.94 22.16
C ARG A 531 -22.72 12.76 22.19
N TRP A 532 -23.04 13.46 21.12
CA TRP A 532 -24.22 14.34 21.04
C TRP A 532 -25.45 13.63 20.43
N LEU A 533 -25.28 12.40 19.93
CA LEU A 533 -26.43 11.58 19.55
C LEU A 533 -27.07 10.96 20.79
N PRO A 534 -28.40 10.78 20.82
CA PRO A 534 -29.04 10.00 21.87
C PRO A 534 -28.54 8.55 21.83
N ASP A 535 -28.57 7.84 22.97
CA ASP A 535 -28.07 6.46 23.07
C ASP A 535 -28.78 5.49 22.11
N LEU A 536 -30.05 5.78 21.76
CA LEU A 536 -30.89 5.01 20.84
C LEU A 536 -31.48 5.95 19.77
N PRO A 537 -30.69 6.42 18.80
CA PRO A 537 -31.19 7.27 17.73
C PRO A 537 -32.06 6.48 16.76
N GLU A 538 -33.00 7.14 16.07
CA GLU A 538 -33.74 6.50 14.97
C GLU A 538 -32.79 6.17 13.82
N VAL A 539 -32.84 4.93 13.34
CA VAL A 539 -31.98 4.38 12.29
C VAL A 539 -32.80 3.80 11.14
N ASN A 540 -32.19 3.61 9.98
CA ASN A 540 -32.83 2.94 8.84
C ASN A 540 -33.30 1.52 9.19
N ALA A 541 -34.55 1.17 8.86
CA ALA A 541 -35.11 -0.16 9.12
C ALA A 541 -34.77 -1.18 8.01
N GLU A 542 -34.37 -0.71 6.83
CA GLU A 542 -33.96 -1.51 5.69
C GLU A 542 -32.59 -1.05 5.15
N PRO A 543 -31.85 -1.91 4.42
CA PRO A 543 -30.62 -1.51 3.78
C PRO A 543 -30.84 -0.35 2.79
N ILE A 544 -29.94 0.62 2.82
CA ILE A 544 -29.98 1.81 1.96
C ILE A 544 -28.66 2.01 1.21
N ARG A 545 -28.73 2.73 0.10
CA ARG A 545 -27.54 3.25 -0.58
C ARG A 545 -27.35 4.71 -0.18
N LEU A 546 -26.14 5.04 0.26
CA LEU A 546 -25.75 6.41 0.58
C LEU A 546 -24.54 6.83 -0.23
N TRP A 547 -24.50 8.12 -0.55
CA TRP A 547 -23.41 8.76 -1.26
C TRP A 547 -22.62 9.65 -0.29
N VAL A 548 -21.30 9.52 -0.30
CA VAL A 548 -20.40 10.28 0.58
C VAL A 548 -19.36 11.01 -0.26
N THR A 549 -19.09 12.28 0.03
CA THR A 549 -18.00 13.02 -0.62
C THR A 549 -16.66 12.80 0.06
N CYS A 550 -15.60 12.73 -0.73
CA CYS A 550 -14.27 12.43 -0.25
C CYS A 550 -13.21 13.24 -1.01
N ALA A 551 -12.20 13.73 -0.30
CA ALA A 551 -11.04 14.39 -0.91
C ALA A 551 -9.99 13.40 -1.46
N TRP A 552 -10.11 12.11 -1.13
CA TRP A 552 -9.18 11.07 -1.58
C TRP A 552 -9.77 10.25 -2.70
N THR A 553 -8.89 9.77 -3.59
CA THR A 553 -9.26 8.86 -4.68
C THR A 553 -9.91 7.59 -4.13
N PRO A 554 -10.90 6.99 -4.82
CA PRO A 554 -11.58 5.79 -4.37
C PRO A 554 -10.65 4.61 -4.02
N GLN A 555 -9.58 4.41 -4.78
CA GLN A 555 -8.60 3.33 -4.57
C GLN A 555 -7.84 3.52 -3.25
N ARG A 556 -7.42 4.76 -2.97
CA ARG A 556 -6.79 5.12 -1.70
C ARG A 556 -7.74 4.90 -0.52
N VAL A 557 -9.00 5.29 -0.66
CA VAL A 557 -10.03 5.08 0.39
C VAL A 557 -10.22 3.61 0.70
N ALA A 558 -10.22 2.73 -0.32
CA ALA A 558 -10.37 1.29 -0.13
C ALA A 558 -9.23 0.67 0.71
N VAL A 559 -8.04 1.27 0.70
CA VAL A 559 -6.86 0.80 1.45
C VAL A 559 -6.72 1.51 2.81
N GLU A 560 -6.80 2.84 2.82
CA GLU A 560 -6.49 3.67 3.98
C GLU A 560 -7.70 3.98 4.87
N GLY A 561 -8.91 3.88 4.34
CA GLY A 561 -10.15 4.33 4.97
C GLY A 561 -10.62 5.69 4.45
N VAL A 562 -11.88 6.03 4.75
CA VAL A 562 -12.49 7.32 4.39
C VAL A 562 -11.92 8.41 5.32
N PRO A 563 -11.30 9.48 4.78
CA PRO A 563 -10.78 10.57 5.58
C PRO A 563 -11.91 11.32 6.28
N SER A 564 -11.87 11.38 7.62
CA SER A 564 -12.81 12.18 8.39
C SER A 564 -12.17 12.70 9.67
N ALA A 565 -12.48 13.94 10.02
CA ALA A 565 -12.11 14.52 11.31
C ALA A 565 -13.04 14.09 12.45
N ASN A 566 -14.23 13.57 12.12
CA ASN A 566 -15.28 13.27 13.09
C ASN A 566 -15.41 11.76 13.24
N LEU A 567 -15.95 11.29 14.37
CA LEU A 567 -16.30 9.87 14.58
C LEU A 567 -17.59 9.44 13.84
N PHE A 568 -17.84 10.01 12.66
CA PHE A 568 -18.94 9.66 11.78
C PHE A 568 -18.68 10.11 10.34
N LEU A 569 -19.45 9.57 9.40
CA LEU A 569 -19.58 10.07 8.03
C LEU A 569 -20.95 10.68 7.81
N MET A 570 -21.04 11.61 6.85
CA MET A 570 -22.29 12.16 6.34
C MET A 570 -22.57 11.57 4.96
N GLY A 571 -23.72 10.95 4.80
CA GLY A 571 -24.16 10.38 3.53
C GLY A 571 -25.50 10.97 3.07
N ALA A 572 -25.69 11.07 1.76
CA ALA A 572 -26.95 11.51 1.15
C ALA A 572 -27.57 10.40 0.30
N LEU A 573 -28.91 10.34 0.23
CA LEU A 573 -29.61 9.41 -0.69
C LEU A 573 -29.47 9.83 -2.17
N ASP A 574 -29.22 11.12 -2.43
CA ASP A 574 -29.11 11.72 -3.76
C ASP A 574 -27.65 12.01 -4.12
N GLY A 575 -27.05 11.16 -4.94
CA GLY A 575 -25.67 11.28 -5.37
C GLY A 575 -25.44 12.41 -6.38
N GLU A 576 -26.42 12.74 -7.21
CA GLU A 576 -26.30 13.80 -8.21
C GLU A 576 -26.32 15.18 -7.57
N ARG A 577 -27.18 15.39 -6.56
CA ARG A 577 -27.14 16.61 -5.74
C ARG A 577 -25.77 16.73 -5.07
N LEU A 578 -25.32 15.67 -4.40
CA LEU A 578 -24.08 15.69 -3.67
C LEU A 578 -22.85 15.94 -4.56
N ALA A 579 -22.86 15.42 -5.80
CA ALA A 579 -21.82 15.66 -6.80
C ALA A 579 -21.77 17.13 -7.24
N ARG A 580 -22.93 17.74 -7.53
CA ARG A 580 -23.03 19.16 -7.92
C ARG A 580 -22.53 20.11 -6.84
N ASP A 581 -22.79 19.78 -5.58
CA ASP A 581 -22.37 20.62 -4.45
C ASP A 581 -20.87 20.47 -4.13
N ASN A 582 -20.18 19.52 -4.77
CA ASN A 582 -18.80 19.15 -4.47
C ASN A 582 -17.95 18.90 -5.74
N PRO A 583 -17.80 19.90 -6.64
CA PRO A 583 -16.97 19.75 -7.82
C PRO A 583 -15.51 19.44 -7.44
N GLN A 584 -14.80 18.76 -8.33
CA GLN A 584 -13.39 18.35 -8.17
C GLN A 584 -13.10 17.42 -6.98
N LYS A 585 -14.13 16.84 -6.33
CA LYS A 585 -13.97 15.81 -5.30
C LYS A 585 -14.25 14.41 -5.86
N HIS A 586 -14.20 13.42 -4.97
CA HIS A 586 -14.65 12.06 -5.26
C HIS A 586 -15.98 11.79 -4.58
N LEU A 587 -16.83 11.00 -5.23
CA LEU A 587 -18.09 10.51 -4.70
C LEU A 587 -17.97 9.01 -4.41
N LEU A 588 -18.33 8.58 -3.21
CA LEU A 588 -18.29 7.18 -2.79
C LEU A 588 -19.71 6.65 -2.64
N CYS A 589 -19.99 5.48 -3.21
CA CYS A 589 -21.24 4.77 -3.07
C CYS A 589 -21.12 3.73 -1.95
N LEU A 590 -21.90 3.90 -0.89
CA LEU A 590 -21.95 3.00 0.25
C LEU A 590 -23.26 2.23 0.24
N ARG A 591 -23.19 0.91 0.44
CA ARG A 591 -24.32 0.10 0.86
C ARG A 591 -24.32 0.04 2.38
N VAL A 592 -25.41 0.44 3.01
CA VAL A 592 -25.52 0.50 4.47
C VAL A 592 -26.65 -0.42 4.90
N GLU A 593 -26.32 -1.40 5.75
CA GLU A 593 -27.30 -2.37 6.24
C GLU A 593 -28.31 -1.72 7.20
N ALA A 594 -29.42 -2.42 7.47
CA ALA A 594 -30.43 -1.97 8.41
C ALA A 594 -29.83 -1.71 9.81
N GLY A 595 -30.18 -0.59 10.42
CA GLY A 595 -29.79 -0.24 11.78
C GLY A 595 -28.50 0.58 11.92
N ALA A 596 -27.86 0.96 10.80
CA ALA A 596 -26.52 1.57 10.81
C ALA A 596 -26.48 3.06 10.43
N ALA A 597 -27.55 3.60 9.85
CA ALA A 597 -27.65 5.00 9.42
C ALA A 597 -28.70 5.77 10.21
N VAL A 598 -28.29 6.87 10.83
CA VAL A 598 -29.16 7.78 11.61
C VAL A 598 -29.70 8.87 10.70
N ASP A 599 -31.02 9.07 10.65
CA ASP A 599 -31.62 10.20 9.93
C ASP A 599 -31.33 11.50 10.69
N LEU A 600 -30.45 12.35 10.13
CA LEU A 600 -30.00 13.55 10.83
C LEU A 600 -31.14 14.56 11.04
N GLY A 601 -32.17 14.55 10.19
CA GLY A 601 -33.35 15.41 10.31
C GLY A 601 -34.25 15.06 11.50
N ARG A 602 -33.97 13.95 12.21
CA ARG A 602 -34.70 13.50 13.42
C ARG A 602 -33.94 13.75 14.72
N VAL A 603 -32.72 14.28 14.65
CA VAL A 603 -31.90 14.54 15.85
C VAL A 603 -32.16 15.95 16.35
N GLU A 604 -32.49 16.10 17.63
CA GLU A 604 -32.78 17.41 18.24
C GLU A 604 -31.50 18.22 18.53
N ASP A 605 -30.48 17.57 19.10
CA ASP A 605 -29.26 18.23 19.60
C ASP A 605 -28.11 18.25 18.58
N VAL A 606 -28.42 18.56 17.32
CA VAL A 606 -27.40 18.64 16.26
C VAL A 606 -26.45 19.84 16.51
N PRO A 607 -25.12 19.61 16.52
CA PRO A 607 -24.12 20.68 16.60
C PRO A 607 -24.37 21.80 15.59
N ALA A 608 -24.09 23.05 15.97
CA ALA A 608 -24.43 24.23 15.16
C ALA A 608 -23.83 24.19 13.74
N ASP A 609 -22.63 23.64 13.60
CA ASP A 609 -21.94 23.43 12.33
C ASP A 609 -22.59 22.37 11.44
N LEU A 610 -23.44 21.49 11.98
CA LEU A 610 -24.14 20.44 11.23
C LEU A 610 -25.64 20.75 11.02
N LYS A 611 -26.18 21.82 11.61
CA LYS A 611 -27.61 22.17 11.50
C LYS A 611 -28.08 22.38 10.06
N HIS A 612 -27.22 22.90 9.19
CA HIS A 612 -27.55 23.09 7.78
C HIS A 612 -27.77 21.73 7.08
N LEU A 613 -26.96 20.72 7.40
CA LEU A 613 -27.11 19.35 6.87
C LEU A 613 -28.35 18.65 7.43
N ALA A 614 -28.72 18.93 8.68
CA ALA A 614 -29.93 18.37 9.29
C ALA A 614 -31.23 18.92 8.66
N ALA A 615 -31.19 20.13 8.09
CA ALA A 615 -32.30 20.70 7.35
C ALA A 615 -32.49 20.06 5.96
N GLU A 616 -31.47 19.38 5.44
CA GLU A 616 -31.53 18.70 4.16
C GLU A 616 -32.21 17.34 4.29
N SER A 617 -33.32 17.16 3.56
CA SER A 617 -33.99 15.87 3.48
C SER A 617 -33.10 14.82 2.80
N GLY A 618 -33.08 13.62 3.38
CA GLY A 618 -32.32 12.46 2.86
C GLY A 618 -30.85 12.45 3.27
N THR A 619 -30.47 13.22 4.29
CA THR A 619 -29.12 13.22 4.87
C THR A 619 -29.06 12.29 6.09
N PHE A 620 -28.12 11.36 6.05
CA PHE A 620 -27.90 10.36 7.09
C PHE A 620 -26.50 10.51 7.69
N LEU A 621 -26.40 10.25 8.99
CA LEU A 621 -25.16 10.14 9.72
C LEU A 621 -24.83 8.66 9.90
N LEU A 622 -23.58 8.29 9.60
CA LEU A 622 -23.03 6.94 9.79
C LEU A 622 -22.03 6.95 10.95
N PRO A 623 -22.41 6.51 12.16
CA PRO A 623 -21.53 6.58 13.32
C PRO A 623 -20.38 5.57 13.23
N ALA A 624 -19.20 5.96 13.71
CA ALA A 624 -17.99 5.13 13.69
C ALA A 624 -18.18 3.73 14.31
N GLY A 625 -18.99 3.62 15.36
CA GLY A 625 -19.25 2.36 16.04
C GLY A 625 -20.07 1.35 15.22
N TRP A 626 -20.70 1.80 14.12
CA TRP A 626 -21.56 0.98 13.25
C TRP A 626 -21.10 0.94 11.79
N LEU A 627 -19.94 1.51 11.46
CA LEU A 627 -19.42 1.51 10.08
C LEU A 627 -19.02 0.13 9.56
N ASP A 628 -18.84 -0.84 10.47
CA ASP A 628 -18.72 -2.25 10.13
C ASP A 628 -20.00 -2.86 9.51
N GLN A 629 -21.09 -2.10 9.46
CA GLN A 629 -22.34 -2.42 8.75
C GLN A 629 -22.54 -1.61 7.46
N ALA A 630 -21.57 -0.78 7.10
CA ALA A 630 -21.50 -0.11 5.80
C ALA A 630 -20.43 -0.78 4.92
N ARG A 631 -20.69 -0.89 3.62
CA ARG A 631 -19.79 -1.47 2.62
C ARG A 631 -19.56 -0.49 1.49
N LEU A 632 -18.29 -0.28 1.13
CA LEU A 632 -17.93 0.52 -0.03
C LEU A 632 -18.20 -0.28 -1.30
N SER A 633 -18.92 0.27 -2.28
CA SER A 633 -19.33 -0.47 -3.49
C SER A 633 -18.74 0.11 -4.77
N ALA A 634 -18.67 1.44 -4.86
CA ALA A 634 -18.14 2.13 -6.03
C ALA A 634 -17.60 3.51 -5.64
N GLY A 635 -16.77 4.08 -6.50
CA GLY A 635 -16.30 5.45 -6.38
C GLY A 635 -16.24 6.16 -7.72
N TYR A 636 -16.47 7.46 -7.69
CA TYR A 636 -16.54 8.30 -8.87
C TYR A 636 -15.65 9.53 -8.71
N ARG A 637 -15.01 9.99 -9.80
CA ARG A 637 -14.39 11.31 -9.85
C ARG A 637 -15.42 12.32 -10.34
N ILE A 638 -15.55 13.44 -9.65
CA ILE A 638 -16.43 14.54 -10.02
C ILE A 638 -15.58 15.57 -10.78
N ASP A 639 -16.04 16.03 -11.93
CA ASP A 639 -15.39 17.11 -12.68
C ASP A 639 -15.71 18.50 -12.10
N GLU A 640 -15.33 19.55 -12.84
CA GLU A 640 -15.55 20.94 -12.43
C GLU A 640 -17.02 21.36 -12.52
N ASP A 641 -17.81 20.69 -13.37
CA ASP A 641 -19.25 20.93 -13.56
C ASP A 641 -20.11 20.14 -12.58
N GLY A 642 -19.50 19.37 -11.67
CA GLY A 642 -20.20 18.53 -10.72
C GLY A 642 -20.71 17.22 -11.32
N ARG A 643 -20.20 16.80 -12.48
CA ARG A 643 -20.59 15.56 -13.17
C ARG A 643 -19.61 14.43 -12.87
N PRO A 644 -20.10 13.19 -12.72
CA PRO A 644 -19.26 12.02 -12.51
C PRO A 644 -18.63 11.58 -13.84
N VAL A 645 -17.29 11.54 -13.90
CA VAL A 645 -16.55 11.27 -15.16
C VAL A 645 -15.81 9.94 -15.16
N GLU A 646 -15.37 9.46 -14.00
CA GLU A 646 -14.67 8.18 -13.87
C GLU A 646 -15.39 7.31 -12.86
N HIS A 647 -15.38 5.99 -13.09
CA HIS A 647 -16.01 5.00 -12.22
C HIS A 647 -14.98 3.93 -11.87
N ALA A 648 -14.85 3.65 -10.57
CA ALA A 648 -14.10 2.53 -10.05
C ALA A 648 -15.05 1.65 -9.24
N GLU A 649 -15.17 0.37 -9.65
CA GLU A 649 -15.72 -0.66 -8.78
C GLU A 649 -14.75 -0.88 -7.63
N LEU A 650 -15.28 -0.93 -6.40
CA LEU A 650 -14.47 -1.10 -5.20
C LEU A 650 -14.84 -2.43 -4.53
N PRO A 651 -13.89 -3.10 -3.88
CA PRO A 651 -14.22 -4.28 -3.09
C PRO A 651 -15.23 -3.91 -2.00
N GLU A 652 -16.20 -4.78 -1.74
CA GLU A 652 -17.22 -4.62 -0.69
C GLU A 652 -16.64 -4.79 0.71
N ASN A 653 -15.66 -3.96 1.04
CA ASN A 653 -15.01 -3.93 2.34
C ASN A 653 -15.84 -3.11 3.34
N PRO A 654 -15.84 -3.48 4.64
CA PRO A 654 -16.36 -2.62 5.69
C PRO A 654 -15.76 -1.21 5.63
N VAL A 655 -16.59 -0.19 5.84
CA VAL A 655 -16.12 1.19 5.86
C VAL A 655 -15.29 1.43 7.12
N VAL A 656 -14.12 2.06 6.93
CA VAL A 656 -13.22 2.45 8.02
C VAL A 656 -12.94 3.94 7.91
N LEU A 657 -12.91 4.65 9.04
CA LEU A 657 -12.48 6.04 9.12
C LEU A 657 -10.98 6.15 9.25
N ARG A 658 -10.40 7.13 8.57
CA ARG A 658 -9.05 7.60 8.81
C ARG A 658 -9.13 9.01 9.41
N CYS A 659 -8.72 9.13 10.67
CA CYS A 659 -8.76 10.41 11.38
C CYS A 659 -7.80 11.42 10.74
N THR A 660 -8.33 12.47 10.11
CA THR A 660 -7.54 13.53 9.47
C THR A 660 -8.29 14.86 9.49
N GLY A 661 -7.57 15.99 9.48
CA GLY A 661 -8.18 17.32 9.37
C GLY A 661 -8.98 17.75 10.61
N ALA A 662 -8.67 17.22 11.79
CA ALA A 662 -9.33 17.64 13.02
C ALA A 662 -9.11 19.12 13.31
N ARG A 663 -10.13 19.78 13.85
CA ARG A 663 -10.14 21.21 14.17
C ARG A 663 -8.98 21.59 15.06
N HIS A 664 -8.54 20.66 15.93
CA HIS A 664 -7.37 20.90 16.77
C HIS A 664 -6.03 20.96 16.06
N GLY A 665 -5.99 20.63 14.78
CA GLY A 665 -4.79 20.72 13.95
C GLY A 665 -3.76 19.66 14.28
N THR A 666 -4.16 18.59 14.98
CA THR A 666 -3.29 17.43 15.22
C THR A 666 -3.75 16.31 14.29
N GLU A 667 -2.88 15.96 13.36
CA GLU A 667 -3.12 14.94 12.35
C GLU A 667 -3.19 13.55 12.99
N GLY A 668 -4.13 12.74 12.50
CA GLY A 668 -4.34 11.39 13.03
C GLY A 668 -5.26 11.29 14.25
N LEU A 669 -5.75 12.40 14.83
CA LEU A 669 -6.72 12.35 15.95
C LEU A 669 -8.09 12.87 15.52
N PRO A 670 -9.20 12.36 16.10
CA PRO A 670 -10.55 12.88 15.81
C PRO A 670 -10.88 14.15 16.60
N ASN A 671 -11.89 14.89 16.17
CA ASN A 671 -12.44 16.04 16.90
C ASN A 671 -12.99 15.66 18.29
N ASP A 672 -13.48 14.43 18.45
CA ASP A 672 -14.14 13.91 19.65
C ASP A 672 -13.16 13.46 20.77
N VAL A 673 -11.91 13.91 20.71
CA VAL A 673 -10.91 13.70 21.78
C VAL A 673 -11.39 14.21 23.14
N VAL A 674 -10.88 13.60 24.21
CA VAL A 674 -11.06 14.09 25.57
C VAL A 674 -10.11 15.27 25.79
N THR A 675 -10.69 16.44 26.02
CA THR A 675 -9.92 17.67 26.25
C THR A 675 -9.44 17.78 27.69
N TRP A 676 -8.27 18.40 27.86
CA TRP A 676 -7.65 18.71 29.14
C TRP A 676 -7.12 20.15 29.13
N PRO A 677 -7.09 20.84 30.29
CA PRO A 677 -7.76 20.49 31.54
C PRO A 677 -9.26 20.77 31.48
N LYS A 678 -10.04 20.05 32.29
CA LYS A 678 -11.51 20.24 32.40
C LYS A 678 -11.89 21.43 33.28
N SER A 679 -10.99 21.89 34.14
CA SER A 679 -11.22 23.03 35.04
C SER A 679 -11.12 24.34 34.27
N ASP A 680 -12.08 25.25 34.51
CA ASP A 680 -12.07 26.60 33.93
C ASP A 680 -10.84 27.42 34.32
N ARG A 681 -10.20 27.09 35.46
CA ARG A 681 -8.96 27.72 35.92
C ARG A 681 -7.73 27.30 35.11
N GLY A 682 -7.87 26.38 34.15
CA GLY A 682 -6.74 25.78 33.47
C GLY A 682 -6.04 24.73 34.33
N GLY A 683 -4.79 24.40 33.97
CA GLY A 683 -4.00 23.34 34.60
C GLY A 683 -2.53 23.44 34.23
N GLY A 684 -1.67 23.11 35.19
CA GLY A 684 -0.22 23.10 35.04
C GLY A 684 0.28 21.77 34.48
N ALA A 685 1.23 21.83 33.54
CA ALA A 685 1.94 20.66 33.03
C ALA A 685 3.39 21.01 32.68
N TRP A 686 4.23 20.00 32.48
CA TRP A 686 5.61 20.15 32.06
C TRP A 686 5.75 19.80 30.58
N ALA A 687 6.57 20.53 29.82
CA ALA A 687 6.88 20.20 28.43
C ALA A 687 8.40 20.22 28.21
N LEU A 688 8.90 19.21 27.50
CA LEU A 688 10.28 19.20 27.03
C LEU A 688 10.32 19.87 25.66
N LEU A 689 10.97 21.03 25.58
CA LEU A 689 11.14 21.76 24.33
C LEU A 689 12.43 21.28 23.66
N PRO A 690 12.34 20.71 22.44
CA PRO A 690 13.51 20.57 21.59
C PRO A 690 14.01 21.96 21.16
N GLU A 691 15.22 22.02 20.61
CA GLU A 691 15.73 23.26 20.00
C GLU A 691 14.82 23.75 18.87
N LYS A 692 14.32 22.82 18.06
CA LYS A 692 13.36 23.06 16.99
C LYS A 692 12.16 22.12 17.14
N PRO A 693 10.95 22.61 17.46
CA PRO A 693 9.78 21.75 17.54
C PRO A 693 9.39 21.28 16.13
N GLU A 694 9.58 20.01 15.85
CA GLU A 694 9.07 19.34 14.66
C GLU A 694 7.68 18.77 14.96
N GLY A 695 6.69 19.11 14.13
CA GLY A 695 5.35 18.54 14.18
C GLY A 695 4.22 19.51 14.52
N ASP A 696 3.05 18.91 14.72
CA ASP A 696 1.73 19.49 14.87
C ASP A 696 1.26 19.56 16.34
N PHE A 697 2.06 19.05 17.27
CA PHE A 697 1.80 19.12 18.71
C PHE A 697 3.07 19.08 19.55
N LEU A 698 2.91 19.32 20.85
CA LEU A 698 3.94 19.19 21.88
C LEU A 698 3.47 18.22 22.98
N PRO A 699 4.20 17.14 23.30
CA PRO A 699 3.89 16.27 24.44
C PRO A 699 3.95 17.06 25.76
N LEU A 700 2.96 16.83 26.63
CA LEU A 700 2.92 17.37 27.98
C LEU A 700 3.03 16.24 29.01
N HIS A 701 3.66 16.55 30.14
CA HIS A 701 3.85 15.64 31.25
C HIS A 701 3.19 16.20 32.51
N PRO A 702 2.29 15.44 33.17
CA PRO A 702 1.64 15.90 34.41
C PRO A 702 2.64 16.00 35.57
N LYS A 703 3.76 15.28 35.50
CA LYS A 703 4.85 15.31 36.47
C LYS A 703 6.12 15.78 35.78
N ARG A 704 7.02 16.37 36.56
CA ARG A 704 8.34 16.79 36.08
C ARG A 704 9.10 15.58 35.51
N PRO A 705 9.48 15.56 34.22
CA PRO A 705 10.21 14.44 33.63
C PRO A 705 11.67 14.40 34.10
N ALA A 706 12.31 13.24 33.93
CA ALA A 706 13.74 13.08 34.17
C ALA A 706 14.58 13.99 33.25
N VAL A 707 15.81 14.28 33.67
CA VAL A 707 16.74 15.16 32.94
C VAL A 707 17.09 14.54 31.60
N ARG A 708 17.08 15.36 30.53
CA ARG A 708 17.50 14.97 29.17
C ARG A 708 18.40 16.04 28.59
N ALA A 709 19.63 15.66 28.21
CA ALA A 709 20.59 16.56 27.58
C ALA A 709 20.02 17.20 26.30
N GLY A 710 20.44 18.44 26.00
CA GLY A 710 20.00 19.18 24.81
C GLY A 710 18.54 19.67 24.84
N HIS A 711 17.83 19.53 25.96
CA HIS A 711 16.44 19.96 26.08
C HIS A 711 16.26 21.08 27.10
N ARG A 712 15.28 21.95 26.83
CA ARG A 712 14.74 22.90 27.82
C ARG A 712 13.49 22.30 28.42
N LEU A 713 13.35 22.35 29.73
CA LEU A 713 12.14 21.93 30.41
C LEU A 713 11.34 23.18 30.80
N VAL A 714 10.09 23.25 30.37
CA VAL A 714 9.19 24.36 30.72
C VAL A 714 8.01 23.86 31.53
N HIS A 715 7.57 24.67 32.49
CA HIS A 715 6.27 24.48 33.12
C HIS A 715 5.28 25.43 32.45
N VAL A 716 4.15 24.88 32.03
CA VAL A 716 3.14 25.57 31.24
C VAL A 716 1.80 25.58 31.95
N GLN A 717 1.11 26.71 31.88
CA GLN A 717 -0.27 26.90 32.30
C GLN A 717 -1.16 26.79 31.06
N VAL A 718 -1.85 25.67 30.96
CA VAL A 718 -2.71 25.34 29.82
C VAL A 718 -4.14 25.81 30.13
N PRO A 719 -4.74 26.66 29.28
CA PRO A 719 -6.14 27.07 29.45
C PRO A 719 -7.09 25.88 29.30
N ALA A 720 -8.29 25.99 29.88
CA ALA A 720 -9.32 24.95 29.81
C ALA A 720 -9.55 24.46 28.38
N ASN A 721 -9.64 23.15 28.21
CA ASN A 721 -9.92 22.46 26.94
C ASN A 721 -8.96 22.76 25.78
N ARG A 722 -7.69 23.12 26.05
CA ARG A 722 -6.70 23.44 25.01
C ARG A 722 -5.68 22.36 24.71
N ALA A 723 -5.53 21.38 25.59
CA ALA A 723 -4.75 20.18 25.38
C ALA A 723 -5.68 18.96 25.29
N ILE A 724 -5.10 17.82 24.95
CA ILE A 724 -5.80 16.55 24.76
C ILE A 724 -5.25 15.55 25.77
N ASP A 725 -6.15 14.87 26.47
CA ASP A 725 -5.85 13.70 27.27
C ASP A 725 -5.79 12.47 26.37
N VAL A 726 -4.58 12.05 26.01
CA VAL A 726 -4.34 10.96 25.04
C VAL A 726 -4.87 9.65 25.58
N THR A 727 -4.59 9.34 26.85
CA THR A 727 -5.00 8.08 27.48
C THR A 727 -6.53 8.02 27.57
N ALA A 728 -7.19 9.06 28.06
CA ALA A 728 -8.65 9.08 28.15
C ALA A 728 -9.32 9.06 26.75
N SER A 729 -8.72 9.73 25.76
CA SER A 729 -9.20 9.68 24.38
C SER A 729 -9.08 8.28 23.80
N ALA A 730 -7.93 7.61 23.98
CA ALA A 730 -7.72 6.24 23.54
C ALA A 730 -8.73 5.29 24.18
N THR A 731 -8.96 5.39 25.50
CA THR A 731 -10.00 4.63 26.20
C THR A 731 -11.39 4.89 25.64
N GLY A 732 -11.72 6.13 25.28
CA GLY A 732 -13.00 6.48 24.67
C GLY A 732 -13.21 5.88 23.28
N LEU A 733 -12.13 5.61 22.54
CA LEU A 733 -12.19 4.93 21.24
C LEU A 733 -12.10 3.40 21.33
N VAL A 734 -11.83 2.84 22.52
CA VAL A 734 -11.84 1.39 22.71
C VAL A 734 -13.22 0.85 22.31
N GLY A 735 -13.23 -0.04 21.33
CA GLY A 735 -14.46 -0.63 20.78
C GLY A 735 -15.03 0.10 19.56
N LEU A 736 -14.41 1.16 19.04
CA LEU A 736 -14.73 1.74 17.73
C LEU A 736 -13.77 1.16 16.68
N THR A 737 -13.99 -0.09 16.29
CA THR A 737 -13.07 -0.88 15.44
C THR A 737 -12.87 -0.30 14.04
N SER A 738 -13.84 0.48 13.57
CA SER A 738 -13.78 1.13 12.26
C SER A 738 -13.10 2.51 12.30
N VAL A 739 -12.26 2.80 13.28
CA VAL A 739 -11.54 4.08 13.41
C VAL A 739 -10.04 3.86 13.41
N ARG A 740 -9.34 4.39 12.40
CA ARG A 740 -7.88 4.46 12.33
C ARG A 740 -7.42 5.82 12.84
N SER A 741 -6.82 5.83 14.02
CA SER A 741 -6.27 7.02 14.67
C SER A 741 -4.82 6.80 15.14
N ARG A 742 -4.12 7.89 15.42
CA ARG A 742 -2.76 7.91 15.98
C ARG A 742 -2.73 7.72 17.51
N LEU A 743 -3.89 7.63 18.17
CA LEU A 743 -3.97 7.49 19.63
C LEU A 743 -3.22 6.26 20.17
N PRO A 744 -3.33 5.05 19.57
CA PRO A 744 -2.56 3.89 20.02
C PRO A 744 -1.05 4.12 19.96
N GLU A 745 -0.55 4.74 18.89
CA GLU A 745 0.87 5.08 18.72
C GLU A 745 1.34 6.07 19.79
N LEU A 746 0.54 7.10 20.10
CA LEU A 746 0.85 8.08 21.14
C LEU A 746 0.88 7.45 22.53
N VAL A 747 -0.07 6.54 22.83
CA VAL A 747 -0.08 5.77 24.09
C VAL A 747 1.16 4.88 24.19
N ALA A 748 1.52 4.16 23.11
CA ALA A 748 2.71 3.33 23.05
C ALA A 748 4.00 4.16 23.23
N ALA A 749 4.02 5.40 22.74
CA ALA A 749 5.11 6.35 22.94
C ALA A 749 5.12 6.99 24.36
N GLY A 750 4.19 6.63 25.24
CA GLY A 750 4.10 7.14 26.61
C GLY A 750 3.59 8.58 26.71
N VAL A 751 2.94 9.10 25.66
CA VAL A 751 2.33 10.44 25.67
C VAL A 751 0.98 10.36 26.38
N SER A 752 0.88 10.98 27.56
CA SER A 752 -0.39 11.03 28.31
C SER A 752 -1.21 12.28 28.02
N LEU A 753 -0.54 13.41 27.78
CA LEU A 753 -1.16 14.69 27.41
C LEU A 753 -0.46 15.23 26.15
N LEU A 754 -1.20 15.86 25.24
CA LEU A 754 -0.62 16.62 24.14
C LEU A 754 -1.19 18.04 24.04
N LEU A 755 -0.36 18.99 23.61
CA LEU A 755 -0.75 20.36 23.31
C LEU A 755 -0.66 20.60 21.79
N PRO A 756 -1.80 20.72 21.10
CA PRO A 756 -1.81 21.04 19.67
C PRO A 756 -1.13 22.38 19.36
N LYS A 757 -0.49 22.48 18.19
CA LYS A 757 0.28 23.67 17.76
C LYS A 757 -0.51 24.97 17.84
N ARG A 758 -1.77 24.96 17.42
CA ARG A 758 -2.66 26.12 17.47
C ARG A 758 -2.91 26.66 18.89
N SER A 759 -2.59 25.89 19.93
CA SER A 759 -2.75 26.29 21.33
C SER A 759 -1.49 26.95 21.91
N TRP A 760 -0.35 26.93 21.21
CA TRP A 760 0.93 27.43 21.74
C TRP A 760 0.91 28.92 22.09
N GLU A 761 0.22 29.76 21.31
CA GLU A 761 0.10 31.20 21.60
C GLU A 761 -0.74 31.49 22.85
N ARG A 762 -1.63 30.58 23.22
CA ARG A 762 -2.57 30.75 24.33
C ARG A 762 -2.08 30.11 25.62
N THR A 763 -1.10 29.21 25.53
CA THR A 763 -0.49 28.55 26.67
C THR A 763 0.62 29.42 27.24
N ARG A 764 0.55 29.71 28.54
CA ARG A 764 1.54 30.54 29.23
C ARG A 764 2.63 29.68 29.83
N VAL A 765 3.85 30.18 29.84
CA VAL A 765 5.01 29.56 30.51
C VAL A 765 5.27 30.33 31.79
N ASP A 766 5.39 29.62 32.91
CA ASP A 766 5.70 30.23 34.22
C ASP A 766 7.09 29.85 34.75
N GLN A 767 7.69 28.77 34.26
CA GLN A 767 9.05 28.34 34.62
C GLN A 767 9.79 27.81 33.40
N VAL A 768 11.07 28.15 33.32
CA VAL A 768 12.02 27.57 32.36
C VAL A 768 13.19 26.99 33.14
N LEU A 769 13.53 25.75 32.85
CA LEU A 769 14.65 25.03 33.41
C LEU A 769 15.55 24.54 32.28
N GLN A 770 16.85 24.56 32.55
CA GLN A 770 17.88 24.03 31.67
C GLN A 770 18.64 22.92 32.39
N VAL A 771 19.32 22.08 31.62
CA VAL A 771 20.19 21.05 32.17
C VAL A 771 21.51 21.67 32.57
N GLU A 772 21.87 21.56 33.84
CA GLU A 772 23.19 21.93 34.36
C GLU A 772 23.64 20.83 35.34
N ASN A 773 24.83 20.26 35.12
CA ASN A 773 25.38 19.17 35.94
C ASN A 773 24.37 18.00 36.12
N GLU A 774 23.78 17.53 35.01
CA GLU A 774 22.78 16.45 34.97
C GLU A 774 21.55 16.70 35.86
N ARG A 775 21.26 17.96 36.19
CA ARG A 775 20.11 18.37 37.00
C ARG A 775 19.33 19.48 36.31
N TRP A 776 18.03 19.51 36.56
CA TRP A 776 17.19 20.65 36.16
C TRP A 776 17.49 21.84 37.05
N LYS A 777 17.98 22.93 36.47
CA LYS A 777 18.20 24.21 37.16
C LYS A 777 17.33 25.29 36.54
N HIS A 778 16.76 26.15 37.37
CA HIS A 778 15.94 27.27 36.91
C HIS A 778 16.79 28.27 36.12
N SER A 779 16.38 28.57 34.89
CA SER A 779 16.85 29.72 34.14
C SER A 779 15.88 30.91 34.29
N ALA A 780 14.58 30.64 34.42
CA ALA A 780 13.55 31.64 34.70
C ALA A 780 12.40 31.05 35.55
N LYS A 781 11.79 31.88 36.41
CA LYS A 781 10.66 31.50 37.27
C LYS A 781 9.72 32.70 37.47
N GLY A 782 8.41 32.45 37.48
CA GLY A 782 7.40 33.50 37.62
C GLY A 782 7.24 34.38 36.37
N ILE A 783 7.62 33.86 35.20
CA ILE A 783 7.40 34.54 33.93
C ILE A 783 5.95 34.35 33.47
N ASP A 784 5.48 35.17 32.52
CA ASP A 784 4.17 35.02 31.89
C ASP A 784 4.29 35.26 30.38
N LEU A 785 5.00 34.36 29.72
CA LEU A 785 5.25 34.44 28.28
C LEU A 785 4.41 33.39 27.53
N PRO A 786 3.85 33.72 26.36
CA PRO A 786 3.28 32.71 25.47
C PRO A 786 4.33 31.66 25.10
N LEU A 787 3.96 30.38 25.12
CA LEU A 787 4.86 29.27 24.77
C LEU A 787 5.48 29.44 23.38
N ALA A 788 4.73 29.96 22.42
CA ALA A 788 5.22 30.25 21.06
C ALA A 788 6.49 31.14 21.04
N SER A 789 6.64 32.04 22.02
CA SER A 789 7.81 32.93 22.12
C SER A 789 9.10 32.18 22.46
N LEU A 790 9.02 31.01 23.09
CA LEU A 790 10.19 30.16 23.39
C LEU A 790 10.51 29.17 22.26
N LEU A 791 9.57 28.98 21.34
CA LEU A 791 9.67 28.05 20.20
C LEU A 791 10.11 28.74 18.91
N THR A 792 10.02 30.06 18.86
CA THR A 792 10.58 30.85 17.75
C THR A 792 12.10 30.89 17.97
N PRO A 793 12.93 30.46 16.99
CA PRO A 793 14.37 30.65 17.10
C PRO A 793 14.63 32.13 17.35
N GLY A 794 15.48 32.43 18.34
CA GLY A 794 15.94 33.80 18.54
C GLY A 794 16.59 34.31 17.25
N PRO A 795 16.44 35.62 16.93
CA PRO A 795 17.05 36.21 15.74
C PRO A 795 18.57 36.03 15.71
#